data_AF-A0A3B3XG03-F1
#
_entry.id   AF-A0A3B3XG03-F1
#
_cell.length_a   1.000
_cell.length_b   1.000
_cell.length_c   1.000
_cell.angle_alpha   90.00
_cell.angle_beta   90.00
_cell.angle_gamma   90.00
#
_symmetry.space_group_name_H-M   'P 1'
#
loop_
_entity.id
_entity.type
_entity.pdbx_description
1 polymer ?
#
loop_
_entity_poly.entity_id
_entity_poly.type
_entity_poly.pdbx_seq_one_letter_code
_entity_poly.pdbx_strand_id
1 'polypeptide(L)'
;MGNQAGRLEETESGVQTTKKSGIPAPREISSSITRDRVSLRDQLRSSSTKRIVTSSSTSSLSTLAKQTRSSTKPRADAESQERGLLESQVKELLAEAKAKDLEIDNLRTELQRCKSKTSPASSLPSPSSVSDQAHAADGEQGQVAEALVLVGELREKNGRFQRELAALREENQTLKEKLICLEASPLSSKKTSSSVTLVNGVPSEPTASPKDKLVPTASPLKTSVSSSSDITKDSPSPDSSEFEKLPSCSESGSSSGSGDDVTASRSGGQDASVQRLTEQIHKMEESHHSTAEELQATLQELADQQQMVQELTAENERLAEEKRLLQTSLQQQRERLEVMAQKNETLAVRVQEQAQAQAQREQELGSQGPRLAELEQRYAELVESSRFEREKLVDIQQQLTGSLRALEEEHQEAQGQVCCLKEELDRLQARLDKEVESSSQVSQAAEEHKATAECLRLENSRLKAQVDIERQKVGELKAMQSASDSTELQNMLKTAHSERDKLEVELTELRQELLKAQAETEHVRATVSKVESTCQQVQEKAEKREQELSDRVSSLEEAGVQAENQVKEMKETIFELEDQVEQQRAVNCHTNQAVLDMENLVKKIEEQKGEAERQLKVLNRQMKEEREEWRRFQADLQTAVVVANDIKVEAQQELRALRRQLQEEQDRNAKLSADLQAMQGVRISTGATFDTKTAVEGH
;
A
#
# COMPACT_ATOMS: atom_id res chain seq x y z
N MET A 1 56.66 -20.25 20.46
CA MET A 1 56.66 -20.28 21.94
C MET A 1 55.21 -20.08 22.35
N GLY A 2 54.39 -21.05 22.72
CA GLY A 2 54.59 -22.33 23.41
C GLY A 2 53.49 -22.37 24.50
N ASN A 3 52.34 -22.99 24.21
CA ASN A 3 51.97 -24.37 24.58
C ASN A 3 51.46 -24.54 26.03
N GLN A 4 50.14 -24.74 26.17
CA GLN A 4 49.42 -25.78 26.94
C GLN A 4 47.91 -25.57 26.67
N ALA A 5 47.10 -26.50 26.16
CA ALA A 5 46.77 -27.87 26.59
C ALA A 5 45.98 -27.90 27.91
N GLY A 6 44.80 -28.53 28.04
CA GLY A 6 43.92 -29.20 27.07
C GLY A 6 42.94 -30.14 27.80
N ARG A 7 41.93 -30.72 27.12
CA ARG A 7 41.42 -32.10 27.38
C ARG A 7 40.49 -32.59 26.27
N LEU A 8 40.52 -33.90 26.04
CA LEU A 8 39.78 -34.69 25.04
C LEU A 8 38.89 -35.73 25.75
N GLU A 9 38.30 -36.63 24.94
CA GLU A 9 37.49 -37.82 25.28
C GLU A 9 35.99 -37.51 25.52
N GLU A 10 35.01 -38.25 24.99
CA GLU A 10 35.04 -39.60 24.40
C GLU A 10 34.30 -39.73 23.04
N THR A 11 34.63 -40.79 22.29
CA THR A 11 33.94 -41.29 21.09
C THR A 11 33.62 -42.78 21.24
N GLU A 12 32.45 -43.24 20.78
CA GLU A 12 32.20 -44.58 20.19
C GLU A 12 30.86 -44.54 19.43
N SER A 13 30.81 -44.87 18.13
CA SER A 13 30.57 -46.20 17.52
C SER A 13 29.13 -46.77 17.76
N GLY A 14 28.40 -47.34 16.79
CA GLY A 14 28.62 -47.50 15.35
C GLY A 14 28.08 -48.83 14.81
N VAL A 15 26.90 -48.86 14.14
CA VAL A 15 26.37 -50.05 13.43
C VAL A 15 25.63 -49.66 12.13
N GLN A 16 25.84 -50.43 11.06
CA GLN A 16 25.24 -50.27 9.74
C GLN A 16 23.93 -51.08 9.56
N THR A 17 23.06 -50.69 8.61
CA THR A 17 22.46 -51.65 7.64
C THR A 17 21.83 -50.95 6.43
N THR A 18 21.63 -51.72 5.35
CA THR A 18 21.45 -51.28 3.95
C THR A 18 20.00 -51.13 3.48
N LYS A 19 19.82 -50.35 2.38
CA LYS A 19 18.77 -50.35 1.30
C LYS A 19 18.21 -48.92 1.05
N LYS A 20 17.96 -48.41 -0.18
CA LYS A 20 18.14 -48.90 -1.57
C LYS A 20 18.07 -47.70 -2.56
N SER A 21 18.74 -47.81 -3.71
CA SER A 21 18.58 -47.09 -5.01
C SER A 21 17.34 -46.18 -5.21
N GLY A 22 17.37 -45.05 -5.93
CA GLY A 22 18.43 -44.38 -6.71
C GLY A 22 17.86 -43.66 -7.95
N ILE A 23 18.35 -42.46 -8.29
CA ILE A 23 17.96 -41.67 -9.48
C ILE A 23 19.22 -41.03 -10.10
N PRO A 24 19.51 -41.23 -11.40
CA PRO A 24 20.62 -40.56 -12.07
C PRO A 24 20.17 -39.32 -12.85
N ALA A 25 20.86 -38.19 -12.67
CA ALA A 25 20.97 -37.16 -13.72
C ALA A 25 22.00 -37.62 -14.78
N PRO A 26 21.90 -37.15 -16.04
CA PRO A 26 22.96 -36.25 -16.50
C PRO A 26 22.61 -35.22 -17.61
N ARG A 27 23.13 -34.00 -17.40
CA ARG A 27 23.94 -33.14 -18.30
C ARG A 27 23.46 -32.69 -19.70
N GLU A 28 23.72 -31.39 -19.91
CA GLU A 28 23.79 -30.58 -21.14
C GLU A 28 24.68 -31.19 -22.25
N ILE A 29 24.40 -30.88 -23.54
CA ILE A 29 25.27 -30.10 -24.47
C ILE A 29 24.43 -29.50 -25.63
N SER A 30 25.02 -28.58 -26.41
CA SER A 30 24.40 -27.70 -27.42
C SER A 30 24.57 -28.14 -28.90
N SER A 31 23.82 -27.47 -29.79
CA SER A 31 24.23 -26.95 -31.13
C SER A 31 23.73 -27.55 -32.46
N SER A 32 23.38 -26.60 -33.34
CA SER A 32 23.62 -26.52 -34.82
C SER A 32 22.88 -27.38 -35.85
N ILE A 33 22.06 -26.68 -36.66
CA ILE A 33 22.13 -26.53 -38.14
C ILE A 33 22.18 -27.79 -39.06
N THR A 34 21.28 -27.82 -40.05
CA THR A 34 21.61 -28.26 -41.44
C THR A 34 20.55 -27.79 -42.44
N ARG A 35 20.99 -27.47 -43.67
CA ARG A 35 20.15 -27.21 -44.86
C ARG A 35 20.60 -28.18 -45.97
N ASP A 36 19.66 -28.70 -46.75
CA ASP A 36 19.70 -28.86 -48.22
C ASP A 36 18.30 -29.34 -48.68
N ARG A 37 17.62 -28.87 -49.74
CA ARG A 37 17.91 -28.53 -51.15
C ARG A 37 18.05 -29.72 -52.11
N VAL A 38 17.07 -29.82 -53.03
CA VAL A 38 17.08 -30.06 -54.51
C VAL A 38 15.58 -30.30 -54.86
N SER A 39 14.84 -29.59 -55.73
CA SER A 39 15.04 -28.83 -56.99
C SER A 39 14.83 -29.65 -58.29
N LEU A 40 14.46 -28.94 -59.39
CA LEU A 40 13.93 -29.36 -60.73
C LEU A 40 12.38 -29.31 -60.81
N ARG A 41 11.67 -28.43 -61.52
CA ARG A 41 11.91 -27.42 -62.60
C ARG A 41 12.19 -27.94 -64.02
N ASP A 42 11.16 -27.85 -64.88
CA ASP A 42 11.18 -27.43 -66.30
C ASP A 42 9.72 -27.31 -66.84
N GLN A 43 9.39 -26.71 -68.00
CA GLN A 43 9.70 -25.36 -68.51
C GLN A 43 8.78 -24.99 -69.72
N LEU A 44 8.85 -23.73 -70.22
CA LEU A 44 8.10 -23.11 -71.35
C LEU A 44 6.58 -22.92 -71.13
N ARG A 45 5.94 -21.73 -71.22
CA ARG A 45 5.95 -20.58 -72.16
C ARG A 45 5.27 -20.83 -73.52
N SER A 46 4.08 -20.23 -73.75
CA SER A 46 3.91 -18.99 -74.54
C SER A 46 2.43 -18.57 -74.77
N SER A 47 2.12 -17.28 -74.56
CA SER A 47 1.26 -16.36 -75.36
C SER A 47 -0.12 -16.80 -75.93
N SER A 48 -1.16 -15.97 -76.06
CA SER A 48 -1.46 -14.56 -75.70
C SER A 48 -2.91 -14.25 -76.10
N THR A 49 -3.56 -13.23 -75.51
CA THR A 49 -4.40 -12.18 -76.20
C THR A 49 -5.74 -11.80 -75.51
N LYS A 50 -5.76 -10.64 -74.82
CA LYS A 50 -6.90 -9.70 -74.57
C LYS A 50 -8.12 -10.24 -73.74
N ARG A 51 -8.79 -9.48 -72.86
CA ARG A 51 -8.96 -8.02 -72.69
C ARG A 51 -9.08 -7.59 -71.20
N ILE A 52 -8.70 -6.33 -70.96
CA ILE A 52 -9.28 -5.32 -70.05
C ILE A 52 -10.43 -5.77 -69.11
N VAL A 53 -10.20 -5.71 -67.78
CA VAL A 53 -11.12 -5.12 -66.77
C VAL A 53 -10.26 -4.51 -65.64
N THR A 54 -10.61 -3.29 -65.20
CA THR A 54 -10.12 -2.68 -63.95
C THR A 54 -10.93 -3.15 -62.76
N SER A 55 -10.27 -3.63 -61.70
CA SER A 55 -10.91 -3.93 -60.42
C SER A 55 -10.14 -3.23 -59.30
N SER A 56 -10.80 -2.26 -58.65
CA SER A 56 -10.37 -1.70 -57.37
C SER A 56 -11.08 -2.46 -56.26
N SER A 57 -10.33 -3.06 -55.32
CA SER A 57 -10.88 -3.57 -54.06
C SER A 57 -9.92 -3.37 -52.90
N THR A 58 -10.45 -2.73 -51.86
CA THR A 58 -10.25 -3.01 -50.42
C THR A 58 -8.86 -2.96 -49.78
N SER A 59 -8.73 -2.05 -48.79
CA SER A 59 -8.17 -2.21 -47.43
C SER A 59 -6.92 -3.09 -47.20
N SER A 60 -5.95 -2.72 -46.36
CA SER A 60 -6.03 -1.96 -45.10
C SER A 60 -4.68 -1.27 -44.80
N LEU A 61 -4.57 -0.51 -43.71
CA LEU A 61 -3.68 -0.90 -42.59
C LEU A 61 -3.66 0.13 -41.45
N SER A 62 -3.89 -0.38 -40.24
CA SER A 62 -3.81 0.35 -38.97
C SER A 62 -2.36 0.36 -38.46
N THR A 63 -1.75 1.54 -38.34
CA THR A 63 -0.59 1.85 -37.47
C THR A 63 -0.72 3.33 -37.08
N LEU A 64 -0.25 3.87 -35.96
CA LEU A 64 0.65 3.38 -34.91
C LEU A 64 0.34 4.17 -33.62
N ALA A 65 0.40 3.53 -32.45
CA ALA A 65 0.41 4.26 -31.18
C ALA A 65 1.84 4.72 -30.80
N LYS A 66 1.94 5.99 -30.33
CA LYS A 66 3.01 6.63 -29.53
C LYS A 66 3.88 7.72 -30.22
N GLN A 67 4.05 8.78 -29.42
CA GLN A 67 5.09 9.83 -29.40
C GLN A 67 4.92 11.18 -30.18
N THR A 68 4.80 12.21 -29.33
CA THR A 68 5.46 13.53 -29.36
C THR A 68 4.99 14.71 -30.23
N ARG A 69 4.67 15.79 -29.49
CA ARG A 69 4.80 17.24 -29.76
C ARG A 69 4.09 17.83 -30.99
N SER A 70 3.20 18.78 -30.66
CA SER A 70 2.45 19.64 -31.57
C SER A 70 3.31 20.69 -32.28
N SER A 71 2.99 20.93 -33.55
CA SER A 71 3.25 22.16 -34.31
C SER A 71 2.06 22.44 -35.25
N THR A 72 1.94 23.66 -35.79
CA THR A 72 0.63 24.28 -36.10
C THR A 72 0.30 24.50 -37.59
N LYS A 73 -1.02 24.44 -37.90
CA LYS A 73 -1.76 24.94 -39.11
C LYS A 73 -1.61 24.18 -40.44
N PRO A 74 -2.56 24.37 -41.41
CA PRO A 74 -3.85 25.08 -41.37
C PRO A 74 -5.09 24.17 -41.59
N ARG A 75 -6.31 24.72 -41.48
CA ARG A 75 -7.56 23.98 -41.22
C ARG A 75 -8.55 23.84 -42.41
N ALA A 76 -8.30 24.48 -43.55
CA ALA A 76 -9.33 24.67 -44.59
C ALA A 76 -9.58 23.46 -45.52
N ASP A 77 -8.52 22.75 -45.95
CA ASP A 77 -8.69 21.66 -46.94
C ASP A 77 -9.37 20.43 -46.34
N ALA A 78 -9.13 20.13 -45.07
CA ALA A 78 -9.72 18.99 -44.36
C ALA A 78 -11.26 19.05 -44.35
N GLU A 79 -11.84 20.21 -44.05
CA GLU A 79 -13.31 20.40 -44.01
C GLU A 79 -13.94 20.24 -45.41
N SER A 80 -13.19 20.53 -46.49
CA SER A 80 -13.65 20.31 -47.87
C SER A 80 -13.65 18.83 -48.27
N GLN A 81 -12.63 18.08 -47.84
CA GLN A 81 -12.47 16.65 -48.11
C GLN A 81 -13.46 15.82 -47.27
N GLU A 82 -13.65 16.19 -46.00
CA GLU A 82 -14.66 15.62 -45.10
C GLU A 82 -16.07 15.81 -45.67
N ARG A 83 -16.40 17.02 -46.15
CA ARG A 83 -17.68 17.29 -46.81
C ARG A 83 -17.88 16.46 -48.08
N GLY A 84 -16.82 16.25 -48.87
CA GLY A 84 -16.88 15.38 -50.07
C GLY A 84 -17.13 13.90 -49.73
N LEU A 85 -16.51 13.40 -48.66
CA LEU A 85 -16.74 12.04 -48.16
C LEU A 85 -18.17 11.87 -47.63
N LEU A 86 -18.66 12.83 -46.83
CA LEU A 86 -20.05 12.82 -46.33
C LEU A 86 -21.07 12.91 -47.48
N GLU A 87 -20.82 13.71 -48.52
CA GLU A 87 -21.70 13.78 -49.69
C GLU A 87 -21.69 12.47 -50.51
N SER A 88 -20.55 11.77 -50.57
CA SER A 88 -20.47 10.42 -51.16
C SER A 88 -21.26 9.41 -50.34
N GLN A 89 -21.09 9.40 -49.01
CA GLN A 89 -21.78 8.49 -48.10
C GLN A 89 -23.32 8.70 -48.14
N VAL A 90 -23.79 9.95 -48.22
CA VAL A 90 -25.21 10.26 -48.41
C VAL A 90 -25.74 9.76 -49.76
N LYS A 91 -24.95 9.83 -50.84
CA LYS A 91 -25.34 9.29 -52.15
C LYS A 91 -25.37 7.76 -52.16
N GLU A 92 -24.45 7.11 -51.45
CA GLU A 92 -24.41 5.66 -51.27
C GLU A 92 -25.61 5.16 -50.46
N LEU A 93 -25.90 5.76 -49.30
CA LEU A 93 -27.08 5.45 -48.50
C LEU A 93 -28.40 5.69 -49.26
N LEU A 94 -28.48 6.74 -50.10
CA LEU A 94 -29.64 6.97 -50.97
C LEU A 94 -29.76 5.94 -52.12
N ALA A 95 -28.64 5.35 -52.57
CA ALA A 95 -28.66 4.27 -53.56
C ALA A 95 -29.07 2.94 -52.90
N GLU A 96 -28.58 2.66 -51.70
CA GLU A 96 -28.94 1.49 -50.91
C GLU A 96 -30.42 1.52 -50.49
N ALA A 97 -30.94 2.66 -50.03
CA ALA A 97 -32.37 2.84 -49.74
C ALA A 97 -33.24 2.50 -50.96
N LYS A 98 -32.88 3.00 -52.15
CA LYS A 98 -33.59 2.66 -53.40
C LYS A 98 -33.46 1.19 -53.81
N ALA A 99 -32.32 0.56 -53.54
CA ALA A 99 -32.15 -0.88 -53.76
C ALA A 99 -33.05 -1.70 -52.80
N LYS A 100 -33.19 -1.24 -51.55
CA LYS A 100 -34.08 -1.84 -50.55
C LYS A 100 -35.56 -1.64 -50.88
N ASP A 101 -35.97 -0.48 -51.37
CA ASP A 101 -37.34 -0.25 -51.86
C ASP A 101 -37.68 -1.21 -53.01
N LEU A 102 -36.77 -1.39 -53.98
CA LEU A 102 -36.93 -2.36 -55.07
C LEU A 102 -36.95 -3.82 -54.58
N GLU A 103 -36.17 -4.17 -53.55
CA GLU A 103 -36.20 -5.48 -52.90
C GLU A 103 -37.56 -5.73 -52.24
N ILE A 104 -38.10 -4.74 -51.52
CA ILE A 104 -39.43 -4.79 -50.89
C ILE A 104 -40.53 -4.96 -51.94
N ASP A 105 -40.50 -4.20 -53.03
CA ASP A 105 -41.51 -4.33 -54.09
C ASP A 105 -41.41 -5.67 -54.83
N ASN A 106 -40.20 -6.19 -55.06
CA ASN A 106 -40.02 -7.52 -55.63
C ASN A 106 -40.58 -8.61 -54.69
N LEU A 107 -40.26 -8.55 -53.38
CA LEU A 107 -40.82 -9.43 -52.35
C LEU A 107 -42.35 -9.33 -52.25
N ARG A 108 -42.94 -8.14 -52.42
CA ARG A 108 -44.40 -7.96 -52.52
C ARG A 108 -44.98 -8.67 -53.74
N THR A 109 -44.33 -8.59 -54.91
CA THR A 109 -44.79 -9.35 -56.09
C THR A 109 -44.62 -10.86 -55.95
N GLU A 110 -43.58 -11.31 -55.23
CA GLU A 110 -43.35 -12.72 -54.88
C GLU A 110 -44.46 -13.23 -53.94
N LEU A 111 -44.80 -12.46 -52.89
CA LEU A 111 -45.91 -12.73 -51.98
C LEU A 111 -47.26 -12.78 -52.71
N GLN A 112 -47.50 -11.87 -53.66
CA GLN A 112 -48.71 -11.87 -54.49
C GLN A 112 -48.76 -13.10 -55.42
N ARG A 113 -47.61 -13.54 -55.95
CA ARG A 113 -47.45 -14.77 -56.77
C ARG A 113 -47.63 -16.05 -55.95
N CYS A 114 -47.24 -16.04 -54.67
CA CYS A 114 -47.49 -17.15 -53.75
C CYS A 114 -48.96 -17.21 -53.34
N LYS A 115 -49.59 -16.08 -52.99
CA LYS A 115 -51.03 -16.01 -52.68
C LYS A 115 -51.92 -16.47 -53.83
N SER A 116 -51.56 -16.21 -55.09
CA SER A 116 -52.30 -16.70 -56.26
C SER A 116 -52.10 -18.19 -56.56
N LYS A 117 -51.16 -18.88 -55.88
CA LYS A 117 -50.99 -20.34 -55.95
C LYS A 117 -51.73 -21.11 -54.84
N THR A 118 -52.34 -20.44 -53.87
CA THR A 118 -52.88 -21.08 -52.65
C THR A 118 -54.38 -20.83 -52.40
N SER A 119 -55.17 -20.49 -53.43
CA SER A 119 -56.63 -20.49 -53.34
C SER A 119 -57.23 -21.62 -54.18
N PRO A 120 -58.12 -22.47 -53.63
CA PRO A 120 -58.71 -23.58 -54.36
C PRO A 120 -59.89 -23.10 -55.22
N ALA A 121 -59.87 -23.45 -56.51
CA ALA A 121 -61.01 -23.30 -57.40
C ALA A 121 -61.33 -24.64 -58.07
N SER A 122 -62.55 -25.11 -57.83
CA SER A 122 -63.10 -26.41 -58.26
C SER A 122 -62.96 -26.69 -59.77
N SER A 123 -62.49 -27.89 -60.13
CA SER A 123 -63.17 -28.76 -61.10
C SER A 123 -62.58 -30.18 -61.14
N LEU A 124 -63.46 -31.18 -61.06
CA LEU A 124 -63.19 -32.60 -61.40
C LEU A 124 -63.26 -32.78 -62.93
N PRO A 125 -62.56 -33.77 -63.52
CA PRO A 125 -63.11 -35.13 -63.61
C PRO A 125 -62.13 -36.30 -63.41
N SER A 126 -62.71 -37.47 -63.14
CA SER A 126 -62.10 -38.80 -62.93
C SER A 126 -61.89 -39.58 -64.26
N PRO A 127 -61.56 -40.89 -64.28
CA PRO A 127 -60.33 -41.54 -63.80
C PRO A 127 -59.70 -42.54 -64.81
N SER A 128 -58.37 -42.57 -64.94
CA SER A 128 -57.51 -43.69 -65.41
C SER A 128 -56.04 -43.21 -65.28
N SER A 129 -54.99 -44.01 -65.09
CA SER A 129 -54.73 -45.41 -65.41
C SER A 129 -53.78 -46.07 -64.38
N VAL A 130 -53.57 -47.38 -64.47
CA VAL A 130 -52.68 -48.17 -63.59
C VAL A 130 -51.24 -48.15 -64.11
N SER A 131 -50.26 -47.78 -63.27
CA SER A 131 -48.91 -48.41 -63.17
C SER A 131 -48.00 -47.71 -62.14
N ASP A 132 -46.91 -48.38 -61.78
CA ASP A 132 -45.72 -47.88 -61.09
C ASP A 132 -45.81 -47.57 -59.57
N GLN A 133 -46.10 -48.62 -58.80
CA GLN A 133 -45.80 -48.69 -57.37
C GLN A 133 -44.59 -49.62 -57.14
N ALA A 134 -43.36 -49.06 -57.08
CA ALA A 134 -42.14 -49.86 -56.82
C ALA A 134 -40.98 -49.16 -56.08
N HIS A 135 -40.90 -47.82 -56.04
CA HIS A 135 -39.69 -47.13 -55.54
C HIS A 135 -39.90 -46.07 -54.43
N ALA A 136 -41.09 -45.96 -53.84
CA ALA A 136 -41.36 -44.99 -52.76
C ALA A 136 -41.09 -45.52 -51.33
N ALA A 137 -41.02 -46.84 -51.13
CA ALA A 137 -41.02 -47.44 -49.78
C ALA A 137 -39.67 -47.33 -49.03
N ASP A 138 -38.54 -47.25 -49.73
CA ASP A 138 -37.21 -47.36 -49.12
C ASP A 138 -36.74 -46.04 -48.46
N GLY A 139 -37.16 -44.89 -49.03
CA GLY A 139 -36.83 -43.56 -48.50
C GLY A 139 -37.60 -43.19 -47.23
N GLU A 140 -38.90 -43.52 -47.17
CA GLU A 140 -39.73 -43.28 -45.97
C GLU A 140 -39.27 -44.14 -44.80
N GLN A 141 -38.87 -45.40 -45.05
CA GLN A 141 -38.35 -46.30 -44.03
C GLN A 141 -37.04 -45.78 -43.40
N GLY A 142 -36.18 -45.15 -44.20
CA GLY A 142 -34.95 -44.49 -43.74
C GLY A 142 -35.22 -43.29 -42.83
N GLN A 143 -36.10 -42.38 -43.24
CA GLN A 143 -36.46 -41.20 -42.42
C GLN A 143 -37.15 -41.60 -41.11
N VAL A 144 -38.00 -42.64 -41.13
CA VAL A 144 -38.63 -43.19 -39.91
C VAL A 144 -37.58 -43.81 -38.98
N ALA A 145 -36.56 -44.50 -39.50
CA ALA A 145 -35.47 -45.04 -38.69
C ALA A 145 -34.63 -43.93 -38.03
N GLU A 146 -34.27 -42.88 -38.78
CA GLU A 146 -33.51 -41.73 -38.27
C GLU A 146 -34.30 -40.94 -37.21
N ALA A 147 -35.60 -40.72 -37.44
CA ALA A 147 -36.50 -40.12 -36.45
C ALA A 147 -36.61 -40.95 -35.17
N LEU A 148 -36.63 -42.29 -35.26
CA LEU A 148 -36.64 -43.18 -34.08
C LEU A 148 -35.33 -43.09 -33.27
N VAL A 149 -34.17 -42.96 -33.94
CA VAL A 149 -32.88 -42.75 -33.28
C VAL A 149 -32.87 -41.39 -32.55
N LEU A 150 -33.30 -40.31 -33.22
CA LEU A 150 -33.38 -38.98 -32.62
C LEU A 150 -34.34 -38.93 -31.41
N VAL A 151 -35.48 -39.61 -31.48
CA VAL A 151 -36.40 -39.77 -30.33
C VAL A 151 -35.75 -40.59 -29.20
N GLY A 152 -34.93 -41.59 -29.52
CA GLY A 152 -34.11 -42.33 -28.56
C GLY A 152 -33.12 -41.43 -27.82
N GLU A 153 -32.35 -40.64 -28.55
CA GLU A 153 -31.41 -39.67 -27.96
C GLU A 153 -32.11 -38.61 -27.10
N LEU A 154 -33.25 -38.08 -27.56
CA LEU A 154 -34.01 -37.10 -26.81
C LEU A 154 -34.59 -37.68 -25.51
N ARG A 155 -35.04 -38.95 -25.53
CA ARG A 155 -35.43 -39.67 -24.31
C ARG A 155 -34.24 -39.87 -23.36
N GLU A 156 -33.06 -40.21 -23.89
CA GLU A 156 -31.86 -40.40 -23.08
C GLU A 156 -31.33 -39.08 -22.47
N LYS A 157 -31.35 -37.99 -23.26
CA LYS A 157 -31.03 -36.61 -22.81
C LYS A 157 -32.03 -36.16 -21.73
N ASN A 158 -33.33 -36.37 -21.91
CA ASN A 158 -34.35 -36.10 -20.89
C ASN A 158 -34.13 -36.96 -19.62
N GLY A 159 -33.76 -38.24 -19.77
CA GLY A 159 -33.37 -39.11 -18.66
C GLY A 159 -32.07 -38.72 -17.96
N ARG A 160 -31.13 -38.02 -18.63
CA ARG A 160 -29.97 -37.36 -18.01
C ARG A 160 -30.42 -36.17 -17.17
N PHE A 161 -31.18 -35.25 -17.76
CA PHE A 161 -31.69 -34.07 -17.05
C PHE A 161 -32.53 -34.43 -15.83
N GLN A 162 -33.37 -35.48 -15.89
CA GLN A 162 -34.15 -35.94 -14.73
C GLN A 162 -33.27 -36.47 -13.57
N ARG A 163 -32.15 -37.14 -13.88
CA ARG A 163 -31.18 -37.58 -12.87
C ARG A 163 -30.40 -36.42 -12.26
N GLU A 164 -30.00 -35.46 -13.08
CA GLU A 164 -29.34 -34.23 -12.61
C GLU A 164 -30.28 -33.39 -11.72
N LEU A 165 -31.56 -33.25 -12.10
CA LEU A 165 -32.61 -32.65 -11.27
C LEU A 165 -32.95 -33.46 -10.00
N ALA A 166 -32.58 -34.74 -9.91
CA ALA A 166 -32.67 -35.51 -8.67
C ALA A 166 -31.46 -35.23 -7.77
N ALA A 167 -30.24 -35.28 -8.33
CA ALA A 167 -29.00 -34.96 -7.61
C ALA A 167 -29.01 -33.53 -7.05
N LEU A 168 -29.43 -32.54 -7.85
CA LEU A 168 -29.56 -31.14 -7.40
C LEU A 168 -30.61 -30.99 -6.29
N ARG A 169 -31.67 -31.81 -6.26
CA ARG A 169 -32.64 -31.81 -5.16
C ARG A 169 -32.07 -32.43 -3.89
N GLU A 170 -31.30 -33.50 -4.01
CA GLU A 170 -30.59 -34.15 -2.89
C GLU A 170 -29.52 -33.23 -2.30
N GLU A 171 -28.76 -32.52 -3.14
CA GLU A 171 -27.82 -31.49 -2.69
C GLU A 171 -28.55 -30.34 -1.99
N ASN A 172 -29.66 -29.83 -2.57
CA ASN A 172 -30.45 -28.77 -1.95
C ASN A 172 -31.08 -29.20 -0.61
N GLN A 173 -31.47 -30.47 -0.49
CA GLN A 173 -31.93 -31.07 0.77
C GLN A 173 -30.79 -31.17 1.80
N THR A 174 -29.61 -31.63 1.37
CA THR A 174 -28.40 -31.71 2.20
C THR A 174 -27.96 -30.32 2.69
N LEU A 175 -28.08 -29.29 1.85
CA LEU A 175 -27.80 -27.89 2.21
C LEU A 175 -28.84 -27.33 3.19
N LYS A 176 -30.11 -27.68 3.05
CA LYS A 176 -31.16 -27.35 4.05
C LYS A 176 -30.90 -28.04 5.39
N GLU A 177 -30.50 -29.31 5.40
CA GLU A 177 -30.14 -30.02 6.62
C GLU A 177 -28.91 -29.41 7.30
N LYS A 178 -27.87 -29.04 6.52
CA LYS A 178 -26.72 -28.26 7.03
C LYS A 178 -27.14 -26.90 7.59
N LEU A 179 -28.05 -26.18 6.93
CA LEU A 179 -28.60 -24.92 7.43
C LEU A 179 -29.35 -25.13 8.76
N ILE A 180 -30.19 -26.16 8.86
CA ILE A 180 -30.90 -26.52 10.09
C ILE A 180 -29.92 -26.90 11.20
N CYS A 181 -28.81 -27.61 10.91
CA CYS A 181 -27.76 -27.89 11.90
C CYS A 181 -27.00 -26.64 12.37
N LEU A 182 -26.82 -25.65 11.49
CA LEU A 182 -26.22 -24.36 11.83
C LEU A 182 -27.19 -23.49 12.65
N GLU A 183 -28.48 -23.49 12.33
CA GLU A 183 -29.55 -22.83 13.09
C GLU A 183 -29.83 -23.51 14.45
N ALA A 184 -29.64 -24.82 14.55
CA ALA A 184 -29.75 -25.60 15.78
C ALA A 184 -28.52 -25.50 16.70
N SER A 185 -27.42 -24.88 16.25
CA SER A 185 -26.27 -24.59 17.10
C SER A 185 -26.58 -23.38 18.01
N PRO A 186 -26.65 -23.53 19.35
CA PRO A 186 -27.08 -22.45 20.22
C PRO A 186 -26.02 -21.34 20.31
N LEU A 187 -26.37 -20.14 19.82
CA LEU A 187 -25.51 -18.97 19.96
C LEU A 187 -25.30 -18.62 21.45
N SER A 188 -24.06 -18.78 21.93
CA SER A 188 -23.58 -17.99 23.08
C SER A 188 -23.61 -16.50 22.69
N SER A 189 -24.07 -15.64 23.61
CA SER A 189 -24.94 -14.53 23.20
C SER A 189 -24.58 -13.15 23.73
N LYS A 190 -24.67 -12.15 22.83
CA LYS A 190 -25.20 -10.79 23.02
C LYS A 190 -25.37 -10.17 21.62
N LYS A 191 -26.58 -10.09 21.02
CA LYS A 191 -27.75 -9.22 21.36
C LYS A 191 -27.35 -7.75 21.46
N THR A 192 -27.94 -6.79 20.73
CA THR A 192 -29.24 -6.69 20.00
C THR A 192 -29.06 -5.93 18.67
N SER A 193 -29.73 -6.21 17.54
CA SER A 193 -31.19 -6.09 17.24
C SER A 193 -31.71 -4.64 17.38
N SER A 194 -32.54 -4.06 16.50
CA SER A 194 -33.34 -4.61 15.37
C SER A 194 -33.73 -3.53 14.33
N SER A 195 -34.05 -3.96 13.10
CA SER A 195 -34.61 -3.15 12.00
C SER A 195 -36.13 -3.33 11.84
N VAL A 196 -36.85 -2.22 11.57
CA VAL A 196 -38.29 -2.08 11.21
C VAL A 196 -38.57 -0.59 10.87
N THR A 197 -39.41 -0.12 9.92
CA THR A 197 -40.20 -0.75 8.82
C THR A 197 -40.61 0.31 7.75
N LEU A 198 -41.17 -0.14 6.61
CA LEU A 198 -42.16 0.54 5.71
C LEU A 198 -41.77 1.70 4.75
N VAL A 199 -41.73 1.36 3.45
CA VAL A 199 -42.55 1.85 2.31
C VAL A 199 -42.85 3.37 2.10
N ASN A 200 -42.43 3.84 0.91
CA ASN A 200 -42.87 4.98 0.06
C ASN A 200 -43.19 6.37 0.65
N GLY A 201 -42.37 7.36 0.24
CA GLY A 201 -42.71 8.79 0.27
C GLY A 201 -41.52 9.71 -0.05
N VAL A 202 -41.36 10.12 -1.30
CA VAL A 202 -40.44 11.20 -1.77
C VAL A 202 -41.22 12.54 -1.60
N PRO A 203 -40.61 13.75 -1.37
CA PRO A 203 -39.26 14.12 -1.81
C PRO A 203 -38.44 15.16 -0.97
N SER A 204 -37.24 15.45 -1.51
CA SER A 204 -36.50 16.74 -1.49
C SER A 204 -35.50 17.10 -0.37
N GLU A 205 -34.26 17.29 -0.83
CA GLU A 205 -33.24 18.28 -0.41
C GLU A 205 -33.80 19.71 -0.13
N PRO A 206 -33.06 20.66 0.52
CA PRO A 206 -31.60 20.79 0.49
C PRO A 206 -30.85 21.25 1.76
N THR A 207 -29.53 21.26 1.66
CA THR A 207 -28.57 21.87 2.60
C THR A 207 -28.43 23.38 2.36
N ALA A 208 -28.59 24.23 3.39
CA ALA A 208 -27.91 25.55 3.49
C ALA A 208 -28.02 26.18 4.90
N SER A 209 -26.90 26.73 5.39
CA SER A 209 -26.78 27.64 6.55
C SER A 209 -27.24 29.07 6.18
N PRO A 210 -27.33 30.13 7.07
CA PRO A 210 -26.52 30.36 8.29
C PRO A 210 -27.09 31.24 9.46
N LYS A 211 -26.24 31.49 10.48
CA LYS A 211 -26.01 32.75 11.24
C LYS A 211 -27.06 33.37 12.21
N ASP A 212 -26.67 33.40 13.50
CA ASP A 212 -26.30 34.61 14.31
C ASP A 212 -27.17 35.08 15.52
N LYS A 213 -26.45 35.51 16.59
CA LYS A 213 -26.83 36.30 17.81
C LYS A 213 -27.76 35.64 18.86
N LEU A 214 -27.40 35.59 20.16
CA LEU A 214 -27.10 36.74 21.04
C LEU A 214 -26.11 36.46 22.21
N VAL A 215 -25.53 37.57 22.68
CA VAL A 215 -24.53 37.81 23.77
C VAL A 215 -25.33 38.24 25.04
N PRO A 216 -24.90 38.13 26.34
CA PRO A 216 -23.57 38.51 26.87
C PRO A 216 -22.97 37.76 28.08
N THR A 217 -21.64 37.87 28.26
CA THR A 217 -20.98 38.02 29.58
C THR A 217 -19.70 38.86 29.45
N ALA A 218 -19.34 39.57 30.52
CA ALA A 218 -18.24 40.54 30.55
C ALA A 218 -17.08 40.11 31.47
N SER A 219 -15.89 40.66 31.21
CA SER A 219 -14.74 40.76 32.13
C SER A 219 -15.07 41.73 33.31
N PRO A 220 -14.24 41.94 34.37
CA PRO A 220 -12.78 41.66 34.44
C PRO A 220 -12.15 41.29 35.83
N LEU A 221 -10.81 41.07 35.79
CA LEU A 221 -9.78 41.35 36.82
C LEU A 221 -9.63 40.49 38.10
N LYS A 222 -8.34 40.23 38.43
CA LYS A 222 -7.72 39.87 39.76
C LYS A 222 -8.01 38.42 40.26
N THR A 223 -7.11 37.69 40.94
CA THR A 223 -5.77 37.97 41.55
C THR A 223 -5.03 36.65 41.88
N SER A 224 -3.68 36.67 41.98
CA SER A 224 -2.85 35.81 42.86
C SER A 224 -2.73 34.29 42.54
N VAL A 225 -1.61 33.56 42.78
CA VAL A 225 -0.27 33.85 43.37
C VAL A 225 0.79 32.83 42.91
N SER A 226 2.03 33.29 42.71
CA SER A 226 3.35 32.69 43.07
C SER A 226 3.75 31.26 42.61
N SER A 227 5.04 30.92 42.33
CA SER A 227 6.31 31.62 42.56
C SER A 227 7.28 31.44 41.38
N SER A 228 7.94 32.53 40.96
CA SER A 228 9.23 32.50 40.25
C SER A 228 10.04 33.72 40.69
N SER A 229 11.32 33.54 40.98
CA SER A 229 12.18 34.58 41.56
C SER A 229 13.46 34.73 40.76
N ASP A 230 13.56 35.81 39.99
CA ASP A 230 14.85 36.33 39.51
C ASP A 230 14.70 37.82 39.17
N ILE A 231 15.41 38.69 39.90
CA ILE A 231 16.22 39.82 39.40
C ILE A 231 16.84 40.64 40.55
N THR A 232 18.14 40.95 40.40
CA THR A 232 18.86 42.15 40.86
C THR A 232 18.83 42.59 42.34
N LYS A 233 20.00 42.59 43.00
CA LYS A 233 20.73 43.86 43.27
C LYS A 233 22.19 43.66 43.76
N ASP A 234 23.00 44.68 43.46
CA ASP A 234 24.25 45.13 44.12
C ASP A 234 25.44 44.18 44.30
N SER A 235 26.48 44.45 43.49
CA SER A 235 27.89 44.29 43.86
C SER A 235 28.28 45.28 44.97
N PRO A 236 29.41 45.10 45.68
CA PRO A 236 30.66 45.64 45.13
C PRO A 236 31.95 44.84 45.42
N SER A 237 32.85 44.95 44.45
CA SER A 237 34.32 44.91 44.54
C SER A 237 34.82 46.00 43.57
N PRO A 238 36.07 46.50 43.61
CA PRO A 238 37.26 45.98 44.31
C PRO A 238 38.01 47.04 45.14
N ASP A 239 39.19 46.68 45.66
CA ASP A 239 40.30 47.62 45.79
C ASP A 239 41.62 46.91 45.41
N SER A 240 42.47 47.63 44.68
CA SER A 240 43.81 47.25 44.25
C SER A 240 44.65 48.51 44.09
N SER A 241 45.77 48.56 44.81
CA SER A 241 46.82 49.57 44.72
C SER A 241 47.29 49.88 43.29
N GLU A 242 47.35 51.16 42.90
CA GLU A 242 48.44 51.71 42.06
C GLU A 242 48.55 53.27 42.10
N PHE A 243 49.65 53.77 42.68
CA PHE A 243 50.52 54.92 42.28
C PHE A 243 50.05 56.41 42.22
N GLU A 244 51.00 57.27 42.66
CA GLU A 244 51.33 58.67 42.25
C GLU A 244 50.35 59.87 42.42
N LYS A 245 50.65 60.78 43.38
CA LYS A 245 51.22 62.14 43.11
C LYS A 245 51.56 62.94 44.40
N LEU A 246 52.56 63.82 44.30
CA LEU A 246 52.91 64.95 45.21
C LEU A 246 51.92 66.14 45.03
N PRO A 247 51.95 67.30 45.76
CA PRO A 247 53.05 67.87 46.59
C PRO A 247 52.69 68.72 47.87
N SER A 248 53.73 69.31 48.49
CA SER A 248 53.73 70.56 49.32
C SER A 248 53.24 70.48 50.80
N CYS A 249 53.82 71.16 51.80
CA CYS A 249 54.93 72.15 51.89
C CYS A 249 55.56 72.25 53.32
N SER A 250 56.81 72.78 53.41
CA SER A 250 57.39 73.66 54.48
C SER A 250 57.52 73.17 55.96
N GLU A 251 58.45 73.62 56.82
CA GLU A 251 59.77 74.34 56.71
C GLU A 251 60.51 74.38 58.09
N SER A 252 61.74 74.93 58.13
CA SER A 252 62.63 75.20 59.30
C SER A 252 63.49 74.00 59.75
N GLY A 253 64.82 74.08 59.97
CA GLY A 253 65.73 75.19 60.31
C GLY A 253 66.28 74.92 61.73
N SER A 254 67.57 74.83 62.05
CA SER A 254 68.77 75.66 61.78
C SER A 254 70.06 74.85 62.09
N SER A 255 71.15 74.87 61.31
CA SER A 255 72.19 75.91 61.12
C SER A 255 73.36 75.88 62.14
N SER A 256 74.55 76.26 61.65
CA SER A 256 75.90 75.91 62.14
C SER A 256 76.52 76.82 63.19
N GLY A 257 77.62 76.33 63.78
CA GLY A 257 78.45 77.01 64.79
C GLY A 257 79.18 78.31 64.39
N SER A 258 79.88 78.84 65.39
CA SER A 258 80.93 79.87 65.31
C SER A 258 81.86 79.68 66.51
N GLY A 259 83.15 79.94 66.34
CA GLY A 259 84.07 80.14 67.48
C GLY A 259 84.37 81.64 67.67
N ASP A 260 85.09 81.99 68.74
CA ASP A 260 86.12 83.05 68.69
C ASP A 260 87.16 82.96 69.83
N ASP A 261 88.21 83.75 69.68
CA ASP A 261 89.48 83.87 70.42
C ASP A 261 89.40 84.38 71.88
N VAL A 262 90.31 83.91 72.76
CA VAL A 262 90.77 84.65 73.97
C VAL A 262 92.27 84.42 74.26
N THR A 263 92.94 85.56 74.51
CA THR A 263 94.38 85.77 74.70
C THR A 263 95.05 85.16 75.95
N ALA A 264 96.39 85.04 75.88
CA ALA A 264 97.27 84.50 76.93
C ALA A 264 97.60 85.46 78.10
N SER A 265 97.98 84.90 79.27
CA SER A 265 99.08 85.40 80.13
C SER A 265 99.50 84.42 81.25
N ARG A 266 100.69 84.62 81.85
CA ARG A 266 101.41 83.65 82.71
C ARG A 266 101.44 84.04 84.20
N SER A 267 101.60 83.02 85.05
CA SER A 267 102.52 82.94 86.23
C SER A 267 101.88 82.72 87.61
N GLY A 268 102.44 81.78 88.39
CA GLY A 268 101.98 81.45 89.76
C GLY A 268 102.57 80.14 90.35
N GLY A 269 103.88 79.94 90.27
CA GLY A 269 104.50 78.62 90.48
C GLY A 269 104.80 78.21 91.93
N GLN A 270 103.84 77.59 92.64
CA GLN A 270 104.10 76.43 93.52
C GLN A 270 102.80 75.74 93.99
N ASP A 271 101.72 76.49 94.28
CA ASP A 271 100.35 75.94 94.23
C ASP A 271 100.07 75.32 92.86
N ALA A 272 100.56 75.96 91.79
CA ALA A 272 100.54 75.42 90.44
C ALA A 272 101.27 74.07 90.25
N SER A 273 101.89 73.45 91.25
CA SER A 273 102.36 72.05 91.12
C SER A 273 101.32 71.04 91.62
N VAL A 274 100.57 71.38 92.68
CA VAL A 274 99.40 70.59 93.12
C VAL A 274 98.23 70.88 92.17
N GLN A 275 97.93 72.14 91.88
CA GLN A 275 96.89 72.52 90.92
C GLN A 275 97.13 71.92 89.53
N ARG A 276 98.37 71.87 89.00
CA ARG A 276 98.63 71.13 87.74
C ARG A 276 98.36 69.63 87.85
N LEU A 277 98.57 69.01 89.02
CA LEU A 277 98.18 67.62 89.23
C LEU A 277 96.65 67.48 89.33
N THR A 278 95.94 68.40 89.99
CA THR A 278 94.47 68.38 90.06
C THR A 278 93.83 68.68 88.71
N GLU A 279 94.36 69.63 87.93
CA GLU A 279 93.98 69.94 86.54
C GLU A 279 94.28 68.76 85.62
N GLN A 280 95.43 68.08 85.79
CA GLN A 280 95.75 66.87 85.03
C GLN A 280 94.82 65.71 85.40
N ILE A 281 94.41 65.58 86.67
CA ILE A 281 93.42 64.58 87.10
C ILE A 281 92.06 64.91 86.51
N HIS A 282 91.54 66.12 86.65
CA HIS A 282 90.27 66.54 86.04
C HIS A 282 90.29 66.37 84.51
N LYS A 283 91.40 66.72 83.84
CA LYS A 283 91.54 66.51 82.40
C LYS A 283 91.57 65.02 82.03
N MET A 284 92.18 64.16 82.84
CA MET A 284 92.10 62.71 82.66
C MET A 284 90.67 62.21 82.91
N GLU A 285 89.98 62.70 83.93
CA GLU A 285 88.59 62.38 84.23
C GLU A 285 87.66 62.83 83.11
N GLU A 286 87.75 64.07 82.62
CA GLU A 286 87.02 64.57 81.44
C GLU A 286 87.31 63.75 80.19
N SER A 287 88.58 63.41 79.92
CA SER A 287 88.94 62.54 78.79
C SER A 287 88.36 61.12 78.94
N HIS A 288 88.27 60.61 80.17
CA HIS A 288 87.67 59.32 80.48
C HIS A 288 86.15 59.38 80.32
N HIS A 289 85.49 60.46 80.73
CA HIS A 289 84.05 60.66 80.51
C HIS A 289 83.74 60.80 79.02
N SER A 290 84.48 61.61 78.25
CA SER A 290 84.33 61.72 76.80
C SER A 290 84.53 60.36 76.12
N THR A 291 85.57 59.61 76.49
CA THR A 291 85.82 58.25 75.96
C THR A 291 84.68 57.30 76.35
N ALA A 292 84.12 57.40 77.55
CA ALA A 292 83.01 56.57 78.00
C ALA A 292 81.69 56.93 77.30
N GLU A 293 81.41 58.21 77.08
CA GLU A 293 80.24 58.70 76.32
C GLU A 293 80.34 58.31 74.84
N GLU A 294 81.50 58.44 74.21
CA GLU A 294 81.76 57.96 72.85
C GLU A 294 81.59 56.43 72.76
N LEU A 295 82.14 55.67 73.71
CA LEU A 295 81.93 54.22 73.78
C LEU A 295 80.45 53.87 73.99
N GLN A 296 79.72 54.59 74.84
CA GLN A 296 78.28 54.39 75.05
C GLN A 296 77.48 54.71 73.78
N ALA A 297 77.85 55.75 73.03
CA ALA A 297 77.25 56.08 71.74
C ALA A 297 77.51 54.98 70.69
N THR A 298 78.73 54.46 70.59
CA THR A 298 79.03 53.33 69.67
C THR A 298 78.33 52.04 70.07
N LEU A 299 78.12 51.78 71.37
CA LEU A 299 77.33 50.65 71.84
C LEU A 299 75.83 50.82 71.52
N GLN A 300 75.30 52.03 71.61
CA GLN A 300 73.92 52.32 71.20
C GLN A 300 73.75 52.19 69.67
N GLU A 301 74.66 52.75 68.88
CA GLU A 301 74.62 52.60 67.42
C GLU A 301 74.71 51.13 66.99
N LEU A 302 75.57 50.34 67.65
CA LEU A 302 75.65 48.90 67.42
C LEU A 302 74.37 48.16 67.82
N ALA A 303 73.68 48.59 68.88
CA ALA A 303 72.37 48.04 69.27
C ALA A 303 71.27 48.39 68.25
N ASP A 304 71.24 49.62 67.76
CA ASP A 304 70.30 50.08 66.73
C ASP A 304 70.54 49.33 65.40
N GLN A 305 71.80 49.12 65.02
CA GLN A 305 72.18 48.29 63.87
C GLN A 305 71.76 46.81 64.06
N GLN A 306 71.90 46.26 65.27
CA GLN A 306 71.42 44.90 65.58
C GLN A 306 69.88 44.81 65.50
N GLN A 307 69.14 45.83 65.94
CA GLN A 307 67.70 45.90 65.78
C GLN A 307 67.31 45.97 64.29
N MET A 308 67.96 46.83 63.50
CA MET A 308 67.71 46.92 62.05
C MET A 308 67.96 45.59 61.33
N VAL A 309 69.01 44.85 61.72
CA VAL A 309 69.27 43.51 61.16
C VAL A 309 68.17 42.51 61.54
N GLN A 310 67.63 42.57 62.77
CA GLN A 310 66.49 41.74 63.18
C GLN A 310 65.21 42.08 62.41
N GLU A 311 64.90 43.37 62.24
CA GLU A 311 63.74 43.84 61.47
C GLU A 311 63.84 43.43 59.99
N LEU A 312 65.01 43.63 59.37
CA LEU A 312 65.27 43.18 57.99
C LEU A 312 65.23 41.65 57.86
N THR A 313 65.60 40.90 58.90
CA THR A 313 65.49 39.43 58.90
C THR A 313 64.03 39.00 58.93
N ALA A 314 63.23 39.57 59.83
CA ALA A 314 61.79 39.31 59.92
C ALA A 314 61.05 39.71 58.63
N GLU A 315 61.42 40.82 58.01
CA GLU A 315 60.85 41.25 56.72
C GLU A 315 61.24 40.32 55.57
N ASN A 316 62.47 39.78 55.55
CA ASN A 316 62.86 38.76 54.57
C ASN A 316 62.09 37.44 54.77
N GLU A 317 61.84 37.03 56.01
CA GLU A 317 61.00 35.87 56.33
C GLU A 317 59.56 36.10 55.86
N ARG A 318 58.97 37.27 56.15
CA ARG A 318 57.64 37.69 55.68
C ARG A 318 57.53 37.66 54.15
N LEU A 319 58.51 38.22 53.44
CA LEU A 319 58.57 38.20 51.97
C LEU A 319 58.76 36.77 51.41
N ALA A 320 59.49 35.90 52.11
CA ALA A 320 59.61 34.49 51.74
C ALA A 320 58.27 33.73 51.89
N GLU A 321 57.49 34.04 52.92
CA GLU A 321 56.13 33.51 53.10
C GLU A 321 55.18 34.01 52.00
N GLU A 322 55.18 35.31 51.69
CA GLU A 322 54.39 35.88 50.58
C GLU A 322 54.77 35.25 49.23
N LYS A 323 56.06 35.12 48.94
CA LYS A 323 56.57 34.43 47.74
C LYS A 323 56.07 32.98 47.68
N ARG A 324 56.09 32.25 48.80
CA ARG A 324 55.58 30.87 48.89
C ARG A 324 54.07 30.84 48.63
N LEU A 325 53.29 31.74 49.22
CA LEU A 325 51.84 31.84 48.99
C LEU A 325 51.52 32.15 47.52
N LEU A 326 52.19 33.14 46.92
CA LEU A 326 52.06 33.47 45.49
C LEU A 326 52.43 32.28 44.59
N GLN A 327 53.51 31.55 44.91
CA GLN A 327 53.90 30.35 44.18
C GLN A 327 52.83 29.26 44.26
N THR A 328 52.24 29.01 45.44
CA THR A 328 51.12 28.05 45.57
C THR A 328 49.86 28.51 44.84
N SER A 329 49.55 29.81 44.84
CA SER A 329 48.41 30.38 44.10
C SER A 329 48.59 30.23 42.58
N LEU A 330 49.78 30.54 42.06
CA LEU A 330 50.13 30.36 40.65
C LEU A 330 50.04 28.88 40.24
N GLN A 331 50.50 27.96 41.10
CA GLN A 331 50.42 26.53 40.85
C GLN A 331 48.95 26.05 40.76
N GLN A 332 48.09 26.47 41.70
CA GLN A 332 46.65 26.19 41.64
C GLN A 332 45.98 26.80 40.40
N GLN A 333 46.41 27.98 39.95
CA GLN A 333 45.90 28.58 38.71
C GLN A 333 46.30 27.75 37.47
N ARG A 334 47.54 27.24 37.42
CA ARG A 334 48.01 26.35 36.35
C ARG A 334 47.21 25.05 36.29
N GLU A 335 47.01 24.40 37.43
CA GLU A 335 46.20 23.18 37.55
C GLU A 335 44.75 23.40 37.09
N ARG A 336 44.13 24.54 37.46
CA ARG A 336 42.79 24.90 36.98
C ARG A 336 42.76 25.10 35.46
N LEU A 337 43.77 25.76 34.88
CA LEU A 337 43.87 25.95 33.43
C LEU A 337 44.08 24.63 32.69
N GLU A 338 44.90 23.73 33.23
CA GLU A 338 45.15 22.40 32.67
C GLU A 338 43.87 21.54 32.67
N VAL A 339 43.11 21.53 33.77
CA VAL A 339 41.79 20.88 33.84
C VAL A 339 40.80 21.47 32.82
N MET A 340 40.84 22.78 32.58
CA MET A 340 39.99 23.41 31.56
C MET A 340 40.46 23.09 30.13
N ALA A 341 41.76 22.96 29.90
CA ALA A 341 42.33 22.52 28.62
C ALA A 341 41.90 21.07 28.29
N GLN A 342 42.04 20.14 29.24
CA GLN A 342 41.60 18.75 29.10
C GLN A 342 40.09 18.64 28.82
N LYS A 343 39.25 19.49 29.45
CA LYS A 343 37.82 19.57 29.16
C LYS A 343 37.54 20.07 27.74
N ASN A 344 38.25 21.11 27.29
CA ASN A 344 38.09 21.65 25.94
C ASN A 344 38.52 20.63 24.88
N GLU A 345 39.62 19.90 25.09
CA GLU A 345 40.06 18.81 24.23
C GLU A 345 39.03 17.67 24.16
N THR A 346 38.49 17.25 25.32
CA THR A 346 37.41 16.25 25.39
C THR A 346 36.15 16.70 24.62
N LEU A 347 35.79 17.98 24.71
CA LEU A 347 34.66 18.55 23.96
C LEU A 347 34.95 18.62 22.46
N ALA A 348 36.16 19.00 22.06
CA ALA A 348 36.58 19.04 20.66
C ALA A 348 36.51 17.64 20.01
N VAL A 349 36.98 16.60 20.71
CA VAL A 349 36.87 15.20 20.25
C VAL A 349 35.41 14.80 20.05
N ARG A 350 34.51 15.06 21.01
CA ARG A 350 33.07 14.74 20.85
C ARG A 350 32.41 15.48 19.69
N VAL A 351 32.77 16.75 19.47
CA VAL A 351 32.27 17.52 18.33
C VAL A 351 32.77 16.92 17.01
N GLN A 352 34.02 16.46 16.96
CA GLN A 352 34.58 15.76 15.81
C GLN A 352 33.90 14.40 15.55
N GLU A 353 33.67 13.61 16.60
CA GLU A 353 32.92 12.34 16.53
C GLU A 353 31.48 12.57 16.04
N GLN A 354 30.79 13.59 16.56
CA GLN A 354 29.44 13.96 16.13
C GLN A 354 29.41 14.41 14.66
N ALA A 355 30.39 15.20 14.22
CA ALA A 355 30.50 15.61 12.82
C ALA A 355 30.77 14.42 11.88
N GLN A 356 31.62 13.47 12.30
CA GLN A 356 31.87 12.23 11.55
C GLN A 356 30.63 11.34 11.47
N ALA A 357 29.92 11.14 12.59
CA ALA A 357 28.67 10.37 12.62
C ALA A 357 27.56 11.03 11.79
N GLN A 358 27.51 12.36 11.73
CA GLN A 358 26.59 13.08 10.85
C GLN A 358 26.98 12.91 9.37
N ALA A 359 28.25 13.08 9.01
CA ALA A 359 28.72 12.85 7.64
C ALA A 359 28.48 11.42 7.15
N GLN A 360 28.65 10.42 8.03
CA GLN A 360 28.30 9.02 7.75
C GLN A 360 26.80 8.85 7.47
N ARG A 361 25.93 9.42 8.30
CA ARG A 361 24.47 9.40 8.06
C ARG A 361 24.07 10.10 6.77
N GLU A 362 24.68 11.24 6.46
CA GLU A 362 24.42 11.96 5.19
C GLU A 362 24.89 11.15 3.97
N GLN A 363 26.03 10.44 4.08
CA GLN A 363 26.51 9.51 3.06
C GLN A 363 25.60 8.27 2.90
N GLU A 364 25.12 7.70 4.01
CA GLU A 364 24.14 6.59 4.01
C GLU A 364 22.79 7.01 3.43
N LEU A 365 22.33 8.24 3.70
CA LEU A 365 21.09 8.78 3.13
C LEU A 365 21.25 9.05 1.63
N GLY A 366 22.42 9.58 1.22
CA GLY A 366 22.77 9.77 -0.19
C GLY A 366 22.88 8.44 -0.95
N SER A 367 23.44 7.39 -0.35
CA SER A 367 23.51 6.05 -0.96
C SER A 367 22.16 5.33 -1.02
N GLN A 368 21.20 5.72 -0.16
CA GLN A 368 19.80 5.27 -0.23
C GLN A 368 18.99 6.02 -1.30
N GLY A 369 19.45 7.16 -1.80
CA GLY A 369 18.77 7.96 -2.84
C GLY A 369 18.33 7.15 -4.08
N PRO A 370 19.20 6.34 -4.72
CA PRO A 370 18.82 5.46 -5.83
C PRO A 370 17.73 4.44 -5.45
N ARG A 371 17.84 3.82 -4.27
CA ARG A 371 16.86 2.85 -3.76
C ARG A 371 15.50 3.49 -3.47
N LEU A 372 15.49 4.73 -3.00
CA LEU A 372 14.26 5.50 -2.80
C LEU A 372 13.64 5.91 -4.15
N ALA A 373 14.44 6.32 -5.14
CA ALA A 373 13.97 6.61 -6.49
C ALA A 373 13.41 5.36 -7.20
N GLU A 374 14.04 4.19 -7.03
CA GLU A 374 13.52 2.91 -7.50
C GLU A 374 12.19 2.55 -6.83
N LEU A 375 12.04 2.82 -5.53
CA LEU A 375 10.80 2.62 -4.79
C LEU A 375 9.68 3.55 -5.27
N GLU A 376 9.98 4.84 -5.47
CA GLU A 376 9.06 5.83 -6.03
C GLU A 376 8.62 5.45 -7.45
N GLN A 377 9.55 4.99 -8.29
CA GLN A 377 9.25 4.48 -9.63
C GLN A 377 8.31 3.26 -9.56
N ARG A 378 8.59 2.26 -8.71
CA ARG A 378 7.73 1.09 -8.50
C ARG A 378 6.31 1.48 -8.08
N TYR A 379 6.17 2.48 -7.20
CA TYR A 379 4.85 2.98 -6.81
C TYR A 379 4.14 3.72 -7.94
N ALA A 380 4.86 4.51 -8.75
CA ALA A 380 4.28 5.16 -9.93
C ALA A 380 3.79 4.13 -10.95
N GLU A 381 4.60 3.13 -11.28
CA GLU A 381 4.25 2.02 -12.18
C GLU A 381 3.00 1.24 -11.70
N LEU A 382 2.90 0.96 -10.39
CA LEU A 382 1.73 0.30 -9.78
C LEU A 382 0.45 1.15 -9.83
N VAL A 383 0.59 2.48 -9.69
CA VAL A 383 -0.55 3.41 -9.81
C VAL A 383 -1.00 3.51 -11.27
N GLU A 384 -0.07 3.50 -12.23
CA GLU A 384 -0.37 3.50 -13.66
C GLU A 384 -1.00 2.18 -14.13
N SER A 385 -0.50 1.02 -13.69
CA SER A 385 -1.10 -0.28 -14.01
C SER A 385 -2.52 -0.39 -13.44
N SER A 386 -2.72 -0.06 -12.17
CA SER A 386 -4.05 -0.07 -11.55
C SER A 386 -5.01 0.94 -12.19
N ARG A 387 -4.52 2.05 -12.74
CA ARG A 387 -5.32 2.98 -13.54
C ARG A 387 -5.72 2.35 -14.89
N PHE A 388 -4.77 1.72 -15.59
CA PHE A 388 -5.02 1.06 -16.87
C PHE A 388 -6.00 -0.11 -16.74
N GLU A 389 -5.88 -0.91 -15.68
CA GLU A 389 -6.84 -1.97 -15.36
C GLU A 389 -8.25 -1.43 -15.11
N ARG A 390 -8.37 -0.31 -14.38
CA ARG A 390 -9.66 0.37 -14.18
C ARG A 390 -10.24 0.91 -15.49
N GLU A 391 -9.41 1.43 -16.38
CA GLU A 391 -9.81 1.90 -17.71
C GLU A 391 -10.32 0.72 -18.57
N LYS A 392 -9.57 -0.40 -18.63
CA LYS A 392 -9.99 -1.65 -19.29
C LYS A 392 -11.32 -2.20 -18.74
N LEU A 393 -11.52 -2.16 -17.42
CA LEU A 393 -12.77 -2.61 -16.79
C LEU A 393 -13.96 -1.69 -17.12
N VAL A 394 -13.73 -0.37 -17.25
CA VAL A 394 -14.75 0.58 -17.70
C VAL A 394 -15.09 0.37 -19.18
N ASP A 395 -14.11 0.12 -20.04
CA ASP A 395 -14.34 -0.21 -21.45
C ASP A 395 -15.16 -1.49 -21.60
N ILE A 396 -14.82 -2.55 -20.87
CA ILE A 396 -15.59 -3.81 -20.85
C ILE A 396 -17.00 -3.56 -20.31
N GLN A 397 -17.16 -2.78 -19.24
CA GLN A 397 -18.48 -2.41 -18.72
C GLN A 397 -19.31 -1.64 -19.75
N GLN A 398 -18.70 -0.71 -20.50
CA GLN A 398 -19.38 0.05 -21.54
C GLN A 398 -19.76 -0.82 -22.75
N GLN A 399 -18.89 -1.76 -23.16
CA GLN A 399 -19.19 -2.76 -24.19
C GLN A 399 -20.35 -3.67 -23.79
N LEU A 400 -20.33 -4.23 -22.58
CA LEU A 400 -21.40 -5.08 -22.06
C LEU A 400 -22.73 -4.31 -21.92
N THR A 401 -22.68 -3.04 -21.48
CA THR A 401 -23.86 -2.17 -21.40
C THR A 401 -24.42 -1.82 -22.78
N GLY A 402 -23.55 -1.62 -23.79
CA GLY A 402 -23.95 -1.43 -25.17
C GLY A 402 -24.60 -2.67 -25.79
N SER A 403 -24.00 -3.84 -25.55
CA SER A 403 -24.54 -5.14 -25.99
C SER A 403 -25.89 -5.46 -25.35
N LEU A 404 -26.04 -5.18 -24.04
CA LEU A 404 -27.32 -5.33 -23.34
C LEU A 404 -28.40 -4.45 -23.98
N ARG A 405 -28.11 -3.17 -24.24
CA ARG A 405 -29.07 -2.25 -24.87
C ARG A 405 -29.46 -2.70 -26.28
N ALA A 406 -28.51 -3.16 -27.09
CA ALA A 406 -28.80 -3.68 -28.42
C ALA A 406 -29.72 -4.91 -28.37
N LEU A 407 -29.54 -5.79 -27.37
CA LEU A 407 -30.41 -6.95 -27.14
C LEU A 407 -31.79 -6.54 -26.60
N GLU A 408 -31.88 -5.49 -25.77
CA GLU A 408 -33.15 -4.90 -25.33
C GLU A 408 -33.92 -4.27 -26.52
N GLU A 409 -33.21 -3.61 -27.44
CA GLU A 409 -33.76 -3.06 -28.68
C GLU A 409 -34.26 -4.18 -29.61
N GLU A 410 -33.46 -5.22 -29.87
CA GLU A 410 -33.87 -6.40 -30.66
C GLU A 410 -35.09 -7.11 -30.02
N HIS A 411 -35.10 -7.27 -28.70
CA HIS A 411 -36.25 -7.83 -27.99
C HIS A 411 -37.51 -6.98 -28.17
N GLN A 412 -37.38 -5.65 -28.11
CA GLN A 412 -38.50 -4.75 -28.30
C GLN A 412 -39.04 -4.77 -29.74
N GLU A 413 -38.16 -4.89 -30.74
CA GLU A 413 -38.53 -5.07 -32.15
C GLU A 413 -39.22 -6.42 -32.38
N ALA A 414 -38.66 -7.52 -31.87
CA ALA A 414 -39.26 -8.85 -31.96
C ALA A 414 -40.63 -8.92 -31.27
N GLN A 415 -40.78 -8.25 -30.12
CA GLN A 415 -42.08 -8.11 -29.45
C GLN A 415 -43.08 -7.32 -30.32
N GLY A 416 -42.64 -6.26 -30.99
CA GLY A 416 -43.43 -5.51 -31.97
C GLY A 416 -43.89 -6.38 -33.14
N GLN A 417 -43.00 -7.17 -33.73
CA GLN A 417 -43.32 -8.12 -34.80
C GLN A 417 -44.34 -9.18 -34.34
N VAL A 418 -44.20 -9.72 -33.12
CA VAL A 418 -45.17 -10.66 -32.52
C VAL A 418 -46.53 -10.00 -32.33
N CYS A 419 -46.61 -8.73 -31.96
CA CYS A 419 -47.89 -7.99 -31.90
C CYS A 419 -48.51 -7.84 -33.30
N CYS A 420 -47.75 -7.43 -34.32
CA CYS A 420 -48.26 -7.32 -35.69
C CYS A 420 -48.77 -8.67 -36.24
N LEU A 421 -48.03 -9.77 -36.01
CA LEU A 421 -48.44 -11.11 -36.43
C LEU A 421 -49.71 -11.59 -35.71
N LYS A 422 -49.91 -11.23 -34.44
CA LYS A 422 -51.17 -11.49 -33.72
C LYS A 422 -52.33 -10.70 -34.34
N GLU A 423 -52.15 -9.42 -34.63
CA GLU A 423 -53.17 -8.59 -35.30
C GLU A 423 -53.51 -9.10 -36.72
N GLU A 424 -52.53 -9.65 -37.44
CA GLU A 424 -52.78 -10.32 -38.72
C GLU A 424 -53.53 -11.65 -38.55
N LEU A 425 -53.16 -12.46 -37.55
CA LEU A 425 -53.87 -13.70 -37.22
C LEU A 425 -55.33 -13.43 -36.84
N ASP A 426 -55.58 -12.48 -35.95
CA ASP A 426 -56.94 -12.07 -35.54
C ASP A 426 -57.75 -11.54 -36.73
N ARG A 427 -57.12 -10.76 -37.62
CA ARG A 427 -57.73 -10.28 -38.86
C ARG A 427 -58.03 -11.40 -39.86
N LEU A 428 -57.21 -12.45 -39.92
CA LEU A 428 -57.44 -13.63 -40.76
C LEU A 428 -58.53 -14.53 -40.16
N GLN A 429 -58.52 -14.73 -38.85
CA GLN A 429 -59.57 -15.46 -38.13
C GLN A 429 -60.94 -14.81 -38.37
N ALA A 430 -61.04 -13.48 -38.17
CA ALA A 430 -62.27 -12.73 -38.42
C ALA A 430 -62.70 -12.67 -39.91
N ARG A 431 -61.85 -13.10 -40.86
CA ARG A 431 -62.22 -13.34 -42.26
C ARG A 431 -62.69 -14.77 -42.48
N LEU A 432 -62.02 -15.75 -41.86
CA LEU A 432 -62.40 -17.15 -41.89
C LEU A 432 -63.79 -17.34 -41.28
N ASP A 433 -64.05 -16.75 -40.11
CA ASP A 433 -65.36 -16.82 -39.43
C ASP A 433 -66.47 -16.28 -40.35
N LYS A 434 -66.24 -15.15 -41.03
CA LYS A 434 -67.18 -14.58 -41.99
C LYS A 434 -67.39 -15.45 -43.23
N GLU A 435 -66.34 -16.10 -43.73
CA GLU A 435 -66.44 -17.03 -44.86
C GLU A 435 -67.20 -18.31 -44.47
N VAL A 436 -67.04 -18.78 -43.23
CA VAL A 436 -67.83 -19.89 -42.67
C VAL A 436 -69.30 -19.47 -42.52
N GLU A 437 -69.58 -18.25 -42.05
CA GLU A 437 -70.93 -17.69 -42.00
C GLU A 437 -71.57 -17.58 -43.40
N SER A 438 -70.86 -17.04 -44.40
CA SER A 438 -71.37 -16.95 -45.78
C SER A 438 -71.52 -18.31 -46.45
N SER A 439 -70.58 -19.24 -46.24
CA SER A 439 -70.69 -20.62 -46.74
C SER A 439 -71.89 -21.35 -46.13
N SER A 440 -72.15 -21.15 -44.84
CA SER A 440 -73.35 -21.67 -44.16
C SER A 440 -74.64 -21.10 -44.78
N GLN A 441 -74.69 -19.77 -44.99
CA GLN A 441 -75.84 -19.11 -45.64
C GLN A 441 -76.06 -19.59 -47.08
N VAL A 442 -74.98 -19.77 -47.86
CA VAL A 442 -75.04 -20.30 -49.24
C VAL A 442 -75.48 -21.77 -49.25
N SER A 443 -75.02 -22.58 -48.30
CA SER A 443 -75.46 -23.97 -48.14
C SER A 443 -76.96 -24.03 -47.80
N GLN A 444 -77.44 -23.20 -46.87
CA GLN A 444 -78.86 -23.10 -46.55
C GLN A 444 -79.68 -22.67 -47.79
N ALA A 445 -79.26 -21.63 -48.50
CA ALA A 445 -79.93 -21.18 -49.72
C ALA A 445 -79.93 -22.26 -50.83
N ALA A 446 -78.86 -23.07 -50.93
CA ALA A 446 -78.80 -24.19 -51.86
C ALA A 446 -79.74 -25.34 -51.47
N GLU A 447 -79.91 -25.63 -50.18
CA GLU A 447 -80.89 -26.59 -49.67
C GLU A 447 -82.33 -26.10 -49.91
N GLU A 448 -82.61 -24.83 -49.66
CA GLU A 448 -83.91 -24.20 -49.96
C GLU A 448 -84.20 -24.26 -51.47
N HIS A 449 -83.24 -23.89 -52.33
CA HIS A 449 -83.39 -24.01 -53.78
C HIS A 449 -83.59 -25.47 -54.22
N LYS A 450 -82.86 -26.43 -53.66
CA LYS A 450 -83.05 -27.85 -53.94
C LYS A 450 -84.47 -28.31 -53.57
N ALA A 451 -84.99 -27.91 -52.41
CA ALA A 451 -86.37 -28.21 -52.02
C ALA A 451 -87.38 -27.61 -53.02
N THR A 452 -87.20 -26.36 -53.47
CA THR A 452 -88.08 -25.77 -54.50
C THR A 452 -87.99 -26.51 -55.85
N ALA A 453 -86.79 -26.94 -56.26
CA ALA A 453 -86.59 -27.70 -57.48
C ALA A 453 -87.21 -29.10 -57.41
N GLU A 454 -87.17 -29.75 -56.25
CA GLU A 454 -87.84 -31.04 -56.02
C GLU A 454 -89.38 -30.90 -56.10
N CYS A 455 -89.95 -29.84 -55.53
CA CYS A 455 -91.38 -29.50 -55.70
C CYS A 455 -91.76 -29.31 -57.18
N LEU A 456 -91.00 -28.50 -57.93
CA LEU A 456 -91.22 -28.28 -59.37
C LEU A 456 -91.02 -29.56 -60.19
N ARG A 457 -90.07 -30.44 -59.82
CA ARG A 457 -89.85 -31.74 -60.47
C ARG A 457 -91.05 -32.66 -60.29
N LEU A 458 -91.66 -32.70 -59.10
CA LEU A 458 -92.87 -33.48 -58.84
C LEU A 458 -94.04 -32.97 -59.69
N GLU A 459 -94.21 -31.65 -59.81
CA GLU A 459 -95.21 -31.06 -60.71
C GLU A 459 -94.91 -31.35 -62.20
N ASN A 460 -93.67 -31.24 -62.63
CA ASN A 460 -93.28 -31.57 -64.01
C ASN A 460 -93.54 -33.07 -64.32
N SER A 461 -93.28 -33.96 -63.36
CA SER A 461 -93.58 -35.40 -63.49
C SER A 461 -95.09 -35.64 -63.67
N ARG A 462 -95.92 -34.92 -62.91
CA ARG A 462 -97.40 -34.92 -63.06
C ARG A 462 -97.83 -34.43 -64.45
N LEU A 463 -97.24 -33.36 -64.96
CA LEU A 463 -97.52 -32.82 -66.30
C LEU A 463 -97.03 -33.74 -67.43
N LYS A 464 -95.87 -34.41 -67.25
CA LYS A 464 -95.34 -35.34 -68.24
C LYS A 464 -96.24 -36.57 -68.42
N ALA A 465 -96.75 -37.13 -67.32
CA ALA A 465 -97.75 -38.21 -67.38
C ALA A 465 -98.99 -37.80 -68.20
N GLN A 466 -99.43 -36.54 -68.12
CA GLN A 466 -100.50 -36.01 -68.96
C GLN A 466 -100.12 -35.96 -70.46
N VAL A 467 -98.88 -35.59 -70.79
CA VAL A 467 -98.40 -35.52 -72.18
C VAL A 467 -98.23 -36.90 -72.82
N ASP A 468 -97.75 -37.89 -72.07
CA ASP A 468 -97.53 -39.23 -72.62
C ASP A 468 -98.87 -39.94 -72.97
N ILE A 469 -99.95 -39.66 -72.22
CA ILE A 469 -101.33 -40.05 -72.57
C ILE A 469 -101.78 -39.46 -73.91
N GLU A 470 -101.42 -38.21 -74.21
CA GLU A 470 -101.75 -37.57 -75.49
C GLU A 470 -100.85 -38.08 -76.64
N ARG A 471 -99.58 -38.40 -76.36
CA ARG A 471 -98.64 -38.93 -77.36
C ARG A 471 -99.00 -40.33 -77.84
N GLN A 472 -99.54 -41.18 -76.98
CA GLN A 472 -99.99 -42.52 -77.36
C GLN A 472 -101.00 -42.47 -78.52
N LYS A 473 -101.97 -41.53 -78.46
CA LYS A 473 -102.96 -41.26 -79.51
C LYS A 473 -102.34 -40.83 -80.84
N VAL A 474 -101.21 -40.12 -80.80
CA VAL A 474 -100.47 -39.66 -82.00
C VAL A 474 -99.59 -40.78 -82.58
N GLY A 475 -99.12 -41.71 -81.76
CA GLY A 475 -98.37 -42.89 -82.20
C GLY A 475 -99.19 -43.80 -83.11
N GLU A 476 -100.46 -44.02 -82.76
CA GLU A 476 -101.43 -44.77 -83.57
C GLU A 476 -101.60 -44.17 -84.98
N LEU A 477 -101.61 -42.84 -85.09
CA LEU A 477 -101.72 -42.13 -86.37
C LEU A 477 -100.45 -42.21 -87.24
N LYS A 478 -99.27 -42.39 -86.64
CA LYS A 478 -97.98 -42.43 -87.35
C LYS A 478 -97.54 -43.83 -87.80
N ALA A 479 -98.23 -44.88 -87.38
CA ALA A 479 -97.99 -46.24 -87.87
C ALA A 479 -98.47 -46.49 -89.31
N MET A 480 -99.07 -45.48 -89.97
CA MET A 480 -99.80 -45.64 -91.25
C MET A 480 -98.97 -45.34 -92.52
N GLN A 481 -97.69 -44.97 -92.44
CA GLN A 481 -96.90 -44.54 -93.61
C GLN A 481 -95.42 -44.95 -93.50
N SER A 482 -94.89 -45.67 -94.50
CA SER A 482 -93.56 -46.29 -94.51
C SER A 482 -92.81 -46.11 -95.84
N ALA A 483 -91.47 -46.09 -95.79
CA ALA A 483 -90.49 -46.34 -96.89
C ALA A 483 -90.58 -45.44 -98.17
N SER A 484 -89.55 -45.20 -99.00
CA SER A 484 -88.10 -45.42 -99.04
C SER A 484 -87.58 -44.73 -100.34
N ASP A 485 -86.41 -45.10 -100.87
CA ASP A 485 -85.31 -44.19 -101.16
C ASP A 485 -84.82 -44.12 -102.62
N SER A 486 -84.07 -43.05 -102.94
CA SER A 486 -83.29 -42.92 -104.19
C SER A 486 -82.11 -41.93 -104.02
N THR A 487 -81.40 -41.99 -102.89
CA THR A 487 -80.43 -40.96 -102.44
C THR A 487 -78.98 -41.46 -102.31
N GLU A 488 -78.76 -42.76 -102.13
CA GLU A 488 -77.47 -43.33 -101.74
C GLU A 488 -76.32 -43.05 -102.72
N LEU A 489 -76.57 -43.14 -104.04
CA LEU A 489 -75.51 -42.99 -105.04
C LEU A 489 -75.02 -41.54 -105.18
N GLN A 490 -75.91 -40.56 -104.98
CA GLN A 490 -75.51 -39.15 -104.96
C GLN A 490 -74.83 -38.76 -103.63
N ASN A 491 -75.04 -39.53 -102.55
CA ASN A 491 -74.35 -39.35 -101.28
C ASN A 491 -72.88 -39.78 -101.39
N MET A 492 -72.57 -40.92 -102.01
CA MET A 492 -71.18 -41.42 -102.11
C MET A 492 -70.22 -40.49 -102.87
N LEU A 493 -70.70 -39.76 -103.88
CA LEU A 493 -69.86 -38.78 -104.59
C LEU A 493 -69.62 -37.51 -103.73
N LYS A 494 -70.61 -37.13 -102.91
CA LYS A 494 -70.50 -36.00 -101.98
C LYS A 494 -69.58 -36.34 -100.79
N THR A 495 -69.57 -37.59 -100.30
CA THR A 495 -68.67 -38.01 -99.23
C THR A 495 -67.21 -37.93 -99.65
N ALA A 496 -66.84 -38.46 -100.82
CA ALA A 496 -65.45 -38.41 -101.32
C ALA A 496 -64.92 -36.97 -101.49
N HIS A 497 -65.72 -36.04 -102.01
CA HIS A 497 -65.34 -34.62 -102.05
C HIS A 497 -65.21 -34.04 -100.64
N SER A 498 -66.13 -34.35 -99.72
CA SER A 498 -66.02 -33.91 -98.32
C SER A 498 -64.82 -34.49 -97.59
N GLU A 499 -64.32 -35.68 -97.97
CA GLU A 499 -63.16 -36.34 -97.37
C GLU A 499 -61.85 -35.67 -97.79
N ARG A 500 -61.70 -35.29 -99.08
CA ARG A 500 -60.59 -34.45 -99.51
C ARG A 500 -60.57 -33.13 -98.73
N ASP A 501 -61.72 -32.46 -98.64
CA ASP A 501 -61.79 -31.14 -98.01
C ASP A 501 -61.53 -31.23 -96.50
N LYS A 502 -61.91 -32.33 -95.83
CA LYS A 502 -61.50 -32.64 -94.45
C LYS A 502 -60.00 -32.86 -94.32
N LEU A 503 -59.38 -33.67 -95.19
CA LEU A 503 -57.93 -33.93 -95.14
C LEU A 503 -57.10 -32.66 -95.40
N GLU A 504 -57.56 -31.74 -96.24
CA GLU A 504 -56.93 -30.43 -96.41
C GLU A 504 -57.04 -29.57 -95.13
N VAL A 505 -58.20 -29.58 -94.46
CA VAL A 505 -58.39 -28.91 -93.16
C VAL A 505 -57.49 -29.53 -92.08
N GLU A 506 -57.55 -30.85 -91.88
CA GLU A 506 -56.73 -31.60 -90.91
C GLU A 506 -55.23 -31.32 -91.11
N LEU A 507 -54.77 -31.22 -92.37
CA LEU A 507 -53.37 -30.92 -92.69
C LEU A 507 -52.99 -29.46 -92.40
N THR A 508 -53.94 -28.51 -92.47
CA THR A 508 -53.72 -27.14 -91.97
C THR A 508 -53.77 -27.04 -90.45
N GLU A 509 -54.62 -27.84 -89.80
CA GLU A 509 -54.71 -27.95 -88.34
C GLU A 509 -53.42 -28.53 -87.75
N LEU A 510 -52.93 -29.66 -88.26
CA LEU A 510 -51.63 -30.26 -87.89
C LEU A 510 -50.45 -29.30 -88.07
N ARG A 511 -50.45 -28.47 -89.13
CA ARG A 511 -49.43 -27.41 -89.31
C ARG A 511 -49.56 -26.30 -88.27
N GLN A 512 -50.78 -25.92 -87.90
CA GLN A 512 -51.01 -24.93 -86.85
C GLN A 512 -50.63 -25.49 -85.48
N GLU A 513 -50.90 -26.76 -85.19
CA GLU A 513 -50.48 -27.47 -83.98
C GLU A 513 -48.96 -27.58 -83.89
N LEU A 514 -48.27 -27.92 -84.98
CA LEU A 514 -46.81 -27.92 -85.03
C LEU A 514 -46.23 -26.54 -84.69
N LEU A 515 -46.80 -25.47 -85.24
CA LEU A 515 -46.37 -24.09 -84.94
C LEU A 515 -46.67 -23.68 -83.49
N LYS A 516 -47.82 -24.09 -82.93
CA LYS A 516 -48.14 -23.90 -81.50
C LYS A 516 -47.14 -24.64 -80.61
N ALA A 517 -46.90 -25.92 -80.87
CA ALA A 517 -45.94 -26.74 -80.13
C ALA A 517 -44.50 -26.19 -80.24
N GLN A 518 -44.10 -25.65 -81.39
CA GLN A 518 -42.81 -24.97 -81.54
C GLN A 518 -42.73 -23.71 -80.68
N ALA A 519 -43.74 -22.84 -80.72
CA ALA A 519 -43.81 -21.64 -79.88
C ALA A 519 -43.84 -21.97 -78.36
N GLU A 520 -44.56 -23.03 -77.98
CA GLU A 520 -44.57 -23.57 -76.61
C GLU A 520 -43.19 -24.12 -76.21
N THR A 521 -42.51 -24.83 -77.09
CA THR A 521 -41.14 -25.34 -76.84
C THR A 521 -40.13 -24.21 -76.69
N GLU A 522 -40.23 -23.16 -77.49
CA GLU A 522 -39.41 -21.94 -77.35
C GLU A 522 -39.73 -21.20 -76.04
N HIS A 523 -41.02 -21.11 -75.66
CA HIS A 523 -41.44 -20.51 -74.40
C HIS A 523 -40.92 -21.29 -73.19
N VAL A 524 -41.04 -22.62 -73.18
CA VAL A 524 -40.51 -23.49 -72.12
C VAL A 524 -38.98 -23.39 -72.05
N ARG A 525 -38.28 -23.35 -73.19
CA ARG A 525 -36.82 -23.13 -73.21
C ARG A 525 -36.45 -21.78 -72.58
N ALA A 526 -37.17 -20.71 -72.90
CA ALA A 526 -36.92 -19.38 -72.33
C ALA A 526 -37.22 -19.32 -70.82
N THR A 527 -38.25 -20.01 -70.34
CA THR A 527 -38.54 -20.08 -68.89
C THR A 527 -37.52 -20.95 -68.15
N VAL A 528 -37.08 -22.07 -68.73
CA VAL A 528 -35.99 -22.90 -68.17
C VAL A 528 -34.70 -22.10 -68.03
N SER A 529 -34.21 -21.44 -69.10
CA SER A 529 -32.97 -20.65 -69.00
C SER A 529 -33.09 -19.45 -68.04
N LYS A 530 -34.29 -18.90 -67.86
CA LYS A 530 -34.54 -17.90 -66.81
C LYS A 530 -34.45 -18.51 -65.41
N VAL A 531 -35.05 -19.68 -65.19
CA VAL A 531 -34.99 -20.41 -63.91
C VAL A 531 -33.56 -20.82 -63.58
N GLU A 532 -32.80 -21.35 -64.54
CA GLU A 532 -31.38 -21.69 -64.41
C GLU A 532 -30.55 -20.48 -63.95
N SER A 533 -30.72 -19.32 -64.61
CA SER A 533 -30.04 -18.09 -64.22
C SER A 533 -30.43 -17.60 -62.82
N THR A 534 -31.71 -17.70 -62.42
CA THR A 534 -32.12 -17.36 -61.05
C THR A 534 -31.58 -18.35 -60.02
N CYS A 535 -31.47 -19.64 -60.37
CA CYS A 535 -30.92 -20.67 -59.50
C CYS A 535 -29.43 -20.41 -59.25
N GLN A 536 -28.65 -20.15 -60.30
CA GLN A 536 -27.24 -19.75 -60.20
C GLN A 536 -27.06 -18.48 -59.35
N GLN A 537 -27.91 -17.46 -59.54
CA GLN A 537 -27.82 -16.25 -58.72
C GLN A 537 -28.15 -16.50 -57.24
N VAL A 538 -29.10 -17.37 -56.93
CA VAL A 538 -29.41 -17.77 -55.55
C VAL A 538 -28.27 -18.58 -54.95
N GLN A 539 -27.68 -19.50 -55.71
CA GLN A 539 -26.50 -20.28 -55.32
C GLN A 539 -25.30 -19.37 -54.99
N GLU A 540 -24.91 -18.45 -55.89
CA GLU A 540 -23.82 -17.49 -55.61
C GLU A 540 -24.09 -16.64 -54.36
N LYS A 541 -25.36 -16.28 -54.10
CA LYS A 541 -25.77 -15.51 -52.90
C LYS A 541 -25.78 -16.37 -51.62
N ALA A 542 -25.88 -17.69 -51.74
CA ALA A 542 -25.73 -18.63 -50.63
C ALA A 542 -24.25 -18.85 -50.34
N GLU A 543 -23.43 -19.17 -51.35
CA GLU A 543 -21.98 -19.36 -51.24
C GLU A 543 -21.28 -18.13 -50.63
N LYS A 544 -21.65 -16.90 -51.05
CA LYS A 544 -21.12 -15.66 -50.46
C LYS A 544 -21.47 -15.52 -48.97
N ARG A 545 -22.70 -15.86 -48.58
CA ARG A 545 -23.10 -15.84 -47.16
C ARG A 545 -22.42 -16.93 -46.33
N GLU A 546 -22.21 -18.11 -46.92
CA GLU A 546 -21.46 -19.19 -46.28
C GLU A 546 -20.02 -18.76 -46.01
N GLN A 547 -19.35 -18.14 -46.97
CA GLN A 547 -18.01 -17.58 -46.78
C GLN A 547 -18.00 -16.47 -45.72
N GLU A 548 -18.93 -15.50 -45.78
CA GLU A 548 -19.05 -14.44 -44.75
C GLU A 548 -19.27 -15.00 -43.34
N LEU A 549 -20.03 -16.08 -43.20
CA LEU A 549 -20.24 -16.77 -41.93
C LEU A 549 -18.99 -17.54 -41.49
N SER A 550 -18.29 -18.20 -42.41
CA SER A 550 -17.03 -18.89 -42.14
C SER A 550 -15.93 -17.92 -41.66
N ASP A 551 -15.78 -16.77 -42.33
CA ASP A 551 -14.84 -15.71 -41.96
C ASP A 551 -15.18 -15.14 -40.57
N ARG A 552 -16.47 -14.93 -40.27
CA ARG A 552 -16.93 -14.50 -38.93
C ARG A 552 -16.65 -15.53 -37.85
N VAL A 553 -16.86 -16.83 -38.13
CA VAL A 553 -16.53 -17.91 -37.19
C VAL A 553 -15.04 -17.95 -36.90
N SER A 554 -14.18 -17.92 -37.93
CA SER A 554 -12.72 -17.89 -37.77
C SER A 554 -12.26 -16.66 -36.97
N SER A 555 -12.85 -15.49 -37.21
CA SER A 555 -12.56 -14.25 -36.47
C SER A 555 -12.95 -14.35 -34.99
N LEU A 556 -14.10 -14.99 -34.68
CA LEU A 556 -14.55 -15.24 -33.31
C LEU A 556 -13.69 -16.30 -32.60
N GLU A 557 -13.23 -17.34 -33.31
CA GLU A 557 -12.30 -18.34 -32.80
C GLU A 557 -10.94 -17.71 -32.44
N GLU A 558 -10.38 -16.87 -33.31
CA GLU A 558 -9.15 -16.12 -33.04
C GLU A 558 -9.30 -15.17 -31.83
N ALA A 559 -10.42 -14.45 -31.74
CA ALA A 559 -10.72 -13.61 -30.58
C ALA A 559 -10.87 -14.43 -29.28
N GLY A 560 -11.47 -15.62 -29.37
CA GLY A 560 -11.56 -16.57 -28.25
C GLY A 560 -10.20 -17.05 -27.76
N VAL A 561 -9.29 -17.42 -28.67
CA VAL A 561 -7.91 -17.80 -28.34
C VAL A 561 -7.13 -16.63 -27.71
N GLN A 562 -7.30 -15.41 -28.23
CA GLN A 562 -6.69 -14.21 -27.64
C GLN A 562 -7.21 -13.94 -26.22
N ALA A 563 -8.51 -14.09 -25.98
CA ALA A 563 -9.10 -13.96 -24.66
C ALA A 563 -8.60 -15.05 -23.69
N GLU A 564 -8.48 -16.29 -24.15
CA GLU A 564 -7.94 -17.40 -23.34
C GLU A 564 -6.46 -17.15 -22.96
N ASN A 565 -5.66 -16.58 -23.85
CA ASN A 565 -4.28 -16.21 -23.57
C ASN A 565 -4.19 -15.06 -22.56
N GLN A 566 -5.02 -14.02 -22.67
CA GLN A 566 -5.11 -12.97 -21.63
C GLN A 566 -5.52 -13.55 -20.26
N VAL A 567 -6.40 -14.55 -20.23
CA VAL A 567 -6.77 -15.25 -18.98
C VAL A 567 -5.61 -16.06 -18.40
N LYS A 568 -4.69 -16.58 -19.23
CA LYS A 568 -3.46 -17.25 -18.76
C LYS A 568 -2.47 -16.23 -18.19
N GLU A 569 -2.18 -15.16 -18.92
CA GLU A 569 -1.31 -14.05 -18.47
C GLU A 569 -1.81 -13.47 -17.13
N MET A 570 -3.12 -13.19 -17.02
CA MET A 570 -3.70 -12.69 -15.76
C MET A 570 -3.59 -13.70 -14.60
N LYS A 571 -3.68 -15.01 -14.86
CA LYS A 571 -3.48 -16.04 -13.83
C LYS A 571 -2.02 -16.12 -13.38
N GLU A 572 -1.07 -16.01 -14.31
CA GLU A 572 0.36 -15.94 -14.00
C GLU A 572 0.67 -14.72 -13.13
N THR A 573 0.16 -13.53 -13.49
CA THR A 573 0.28 -12.32 -12.66
C THR A 573 -0.35 -12.50 -11.27
N ILE A 574 -1.50 -13.17 -11.16
CA ILE A 574 -2.13 -13.47 -9.86
C ILE A 574 -1.21 -14.36 -9.01
N PHE A 575 -0.66 -15.44 -9.56
CA PHE A 575 0.27 -16.32 -8.82
C PHE A 575 1.55 -15.58 -8.39
N GLU A 576 2.10 -14.71 -9.23
CA GLU A 576 3.26 -13.88 -8.87
C GLU A 576 2.95 -12.89 -7.73
N LEU A 577 1.74 -12.32 -7.70
CA LEU A 577 1.29 -11.43 -6.63
C LEU A 577 0.98 -12.19 -5.33
N GLU A 578 0.44 -13.41 -5.43
CA GLU A 578 0.20 -14.29 -4.27
C GLU A 578 1.52 -14.70 -3.61
N ASP A 579 2.55 -15.09 -4.39
CA ASP A 579 3.88 -15.41 -3.88
C ASP A 579 4.55 -14.20 -3.20
N GLN A 580 4.45 -13.00 -3.81
CA GLN A 580 4.94 -11.76 -3.19
C GLN A 580 4.25 -11.44 -1.86
N VAL A 581 2.93 -11.65 -1.76
CA VAL A 581 2.18 -11.45 -0.51
C VAL A 581 2.61 -12.45 0.56
N GLU A 582 2.83 -13.73 0.22
CA GLU A 582 3.27 -14.74 1.18
C GLU A 582 4.74 -14.53 1.61
N GLN A 583 5.62 -14.11 0.70
CA GLN A 583 6.97 -13.67 1.02
C GLN A 583 6.94 -12.48 1.98
N GLN A 584 6.08 -11.48 1.75
CA GLN A 584 5.94 -10.33 2.65
C GLN A 584 5.39 -10.74 4.03
N ARG A 585 4.46 -11.71 4.10
CA ARG A 585 4.00 -12.29 5.38
C ARG A 585 5.13 -12.97 6.15
N ALA A 586 5.98 -13.74 5.47
CA ALA A 586 7.15 -14.38 6.08
C ALA A 586 8.15 -13.33 6.61
N VAL A 587 8.49 -12.31 5.83
CA VAL A 587 9.37 -11.22 6.25
C VAL A 587 8.80 -10.47 7.47
N ASN A 588 7.52 -10.11 7.45
CA ASN A 588 6.85 -9.46 8.58
C ASN A 588 6.86 -10.34 9.84
N CYS A 589 6.69 -11.66 9.71
CA CYS A 589 6.79 -12.60 10.82
C CYS A 589 8.19 -12.58 11.46
N HIS A 590 9.25 -12.64 10.63
CA HIS A 590 10.63 -12.54 11.11
C HIS A 590 10.94 -11.18 11.75
N THR A 591 10.45 -10.08 11.19
CA THR A 591 10.60 -8.74 11.77
C THR A 591 9.90 -8.63 13.12
N ASN A 592 8.67 -9.13 13.24
CA ASN A 592 7.93 -9.15 14.51
C ASN A 592 8.65 -9.98 15.58
N GLN A 593 9.24 -11.13 15.21
CA GLN A 593 10.05 -11.92 16.15
C GLN A 593 11.29 -11.15 16.62
N ALA A 594 12.02 -10.49 15.70
CA ALA A 594 13.18 -9.69 16.06
C ALA A 594 12.83 -8.50 16.98
N VAL A 595 11.67 -7.87 16.76
CA VAL A 595 11.13 -6.82 17.65
C VAL A 595 10.86 -7.39 19.05
N LEU A 596 10.17 -8.54 19.15
CA LEU A 596 9.90 -9.20 20.43
C LEU A 596 11.19 -9.58 21.17
N ASP A 597 12.21 -10.07 20.46
CA ASP A 597 13.51 -10.41 21.05
C ASP A 597 14.24 -9.16 21.57
N MET A 598 14.17 -8.04 20.84
CA MET A 598 14.69 -6.74 21.27
C MET A 598 13.93 -6.17 22.47
N GLU A 599 12.60 -6.23 22.49
CA GLU A 599 11.76 -5.79 23.61
C GLU A 599 12.09 -6.57 24.89
N ASN A 600 12.27 -7.89 24.78
CA ASN A 600 12.69 -8.73 25.90
C ASN A 600 14.11 -8.38 26.39
N LEU A 601 15.04 -8.04 25.48
CA LEU A 601 16.38 -7.59 25.86
C LEU A 601 16.35 -6.23 26.57
N VAL A 602 15.57 -5.26 26.06
CA VAL A 602 15.39 -3.95 26.70
C VAL A 602 14.83 -4.12 28.11
N LYS A 603 13.75 -4.89 28.27
CA LYS A 603 13.16 -5.18 29.58
C LYS A 603 14.18 -5.79 30.56
N LYS A 604 15.01 -6.72 30.11
CA LYS A 604 16.07 -7.32 30.93
C LYS A 604 17.14 -6.31 31.36
N ILE A 605 17.51 -5.37 30.48
CA ILE A 605 18.44 -4.28 30.80
C ILE A 605 17.80 -3.29 31.79
N GLU A 606 16.50 -2.99 31.66
CA GLU A 606 15.76 -2.15 32.61
C GLU A 606 15.68 -2.80 34.01
N GLU A 607 15.44 -4.11 34.08
CA GLU A 607 15.46 -4.88 35.33
C GLU A 607 16.86 -4.84 35.98
N GLN A 608 17.92 -5.04 35.20
CA GLN A 608 19.32 -4.94 35.66
C GLN A 608 19.69 -3.54 36.13
N LYS A 609 19.28 -2.49 35.40
CA LYS A 609 19.45 -1.09 35.78
C LYS A 609 18.74 -0.81 37.11
N GLY A 610 17.48 -1.22 37.24
CA GLY A 610 16.70 -1.04 38.46
C GLY A 610 17.34 -1.73 39.67
N GLU A 611 17.99 -2.88 39.46
CA GLU A 611 18.74 -3.58 40.51
C GLU A 611 20.05 -2.87 40.87
N ALA A 612 20.83 -2.42 39.88
CA ALA A 612 22.03 -1.60 40.14
C ALA A 612 21.68 -0.29 40.88
N GLU A 613 20.55 0.35 40.57
CA GLU A 613 20.04 1.51 41.30
C GLU A 613 19.66 1.19 42.76
N ARG A 614 19.12 0.00 43.05
CA ARG A 614 18.88 -0.45 44.43
C ARG A 614 20.20 -0.66 45.18
N GLN A 615 21.16 -1.32 44.56
CA GLN A 615 22.49 -1.57 45.14
C GLN A 615 23.22 -0.25 45.45
N LEU A 616 23.19 0.72 44.52
CA LEU A 616 23.70 2.07 44.75
C LEU A 616 23.00 2.80 45.91
N LYS A 617 21.67 2.65 46.06
CA LYS A 617 20.92 3.22 47.19
C LYS A 617 21.34 2.59 48.52
N VAL A 618 21.59 1.28 48.57
CA VAL A 618 22.09 0.57 49.75
C VAL A 618 23.51 1.01 50.11
N LEU A 619 24.44 1.00 49.15
CA LEU A 619 25.82 1.45 49.37
C LEU A 619 25.88 2.93 49.80
N ASN A 620 25.05 3.80 49.22
CA ASN A 620 24.97 5.21 49.61
C ASN A 620 24.45 5.39 51.05
N ARG A 621 23.55 4.50 51.51
CA ARG A 621 23.07 4.46 52.88
C ARG A 621 24.16 3.98 53.84
N GLN A 622 24.85 2.89 53.52
CA GLN A 622 25.98 2.39 54.33
C GLN A 622 27.07 3.46 54.47
N MET A 623 27.46 4.09 53.36
CA MET A 623 28.40 5.24 53.38
C MET A 623 27.89 6.46 54.17
N LYS A 624 26.59 6.60 54.47
CA LYS A 624 26.07 7.63 55.39
C LYS A 624 26.20 7.17 56.84
N GLU A 625 25.82 5.93 57.11
CA GLU A 625 25.90 5.29 58.43
C GLU A 625 27.37 5.27 58.93
N GLU A 626 28.33 4.84 58.11
CA GLU A 626 29.78 4.89 58.42
C GLU A 626 30.29 6.33 58.67
N ARG A 627 29.81 7.32 57.90
CA ARG A 627 30.16 8.74 58.10
C ARG A 627 29.52 9.35 59.35
N GLU A 628 28.47 8.75 59.89
CA GLU A 628 27.91 9.11 61.18
C GLU A 628 28.66 8.41 62.32
N GLU A 629 28.97 7.13 62.17
CA GLU A 629 29.79 6.36 63.11
C GLU A 629 31.18 6.98 63.29
N TRP A 630 31.84 7.40 62.21
CA TRP A 630 33.12 8.10 62.30
C TRP A 630 33.01 9.44 63.05
N ARG A 631 31.90 10.18 62.89
CA ARG A 631 31.65 11.41 63.65
C ARG A 631 31.35 11.13 65.12
N ARG A 632 30.65 10.05 65.45
CA ARG A 632 30.45 9.58 66.84
C ARG A 632 31.79 9.21 67.47
N PHE A 633 32.58 8.38 66.80
CA PHE A 633 33.93 8.00 67.23
C PHE A 633 34.85 9.21 67.44
N GLN A 634 34.79 10.23 66.58
CA GLN A 634 35.54 11.47 66.77
C GLN A 634 35.11 12.22 68.04
N ALA A 635 33.82 12.31 68.34
CA ALA A 635 33.29 12.95 69.55
C ALA A 635 33.62 12.15 70.82
N ASP A 636 33.54 10.81 70.75
CA ASP A 636 33.92 9.91 71.84
C ASP A 636 35.43 10.01 72.13
N LEU A 637 36.26 10.08 71.09
CA LEU A 637 37.71 10.29 71.21
C LEU A 637 38.04 11.65 71.80
N GLN A 638 37.36 12.72 71.39
CA GLN A 638 37.50 14.04 72.02
C GLN A 638 37.13 14.02 73.50
N THR A 639 36.04 13.32 73.86
CA THR A 639 35.62 13.14 75.25
C THR A 639 36.66 12.37 76.06
N ALA A 640 37.20 11.26 75.52
CA ALA A 640 38.28 10.51 76.14
C ALA A 640 39.57 11.33 76.32
N VAL A 641 39.92 12.20 75.36
CA VAL A 641 41.08 13.11 75.46
C VAL A 641 40.87 14.19 76.53
N VAL A 642 39.64 14.71 76.69
CA VAL A 642 39.31 15.64 77.79
C VAL A 642 39.45 14.92 79.14
N VAL A 643 38.78 13.78 79.32
CA VAL A 643 38.85 12.99 80.57
C VAL A 643 40.29 12.58 80.92
N ALA A 644 41.10 12.18 79.94
CA ALA A 644 42.51 11.86 80.17
C ALA A 644 43.35 13.09 80.57
N ASN A 645 43.01 14.30 80.09
CA ASN A 645 43.64 15.53 80.53
C ASN A 645 43.20 15.94 81.93
N ASP A 646 41.92 15.75 82.29
CA ASP A 646 41.38 16.03 83.61
C ASP A 646 42.05 15.12 84.66
N ILE A 647 42.06 13.80 84.44
CA ILE A 647 42.76 12.83 85.30
C ILE A 647 44.25 13.17 85.45
N LYS A 648 44.92 13.59 84.36
CA LYS A 648 46.32 14.04 84.39
C LYS A 648 46.49 15.30 85.26
N VAL A 649 45.56 16.25 85.20
CA VAL A 649 45.57 17.46 86.02
C VAL A 649 45.29 17.15 87.49
N GLU A 650 44.30 16.30 87.78
CA GLU A 650 43.98 15.80 89.12
C GLU A 650 45.19 15.10 89.75
N ALA A 651 45.77 14.10 89.07
CA ALA A 651 46.97 13.39 89.55
C ALA A 651 48.17 14.33 89.78
N GLN A 652 48.33 15.37 88.94
CA GLN A 652 49.34 16.42 89.18
C GLN A 652 49.02 17.31 90.39
N GLN A 653 47.74 17.59 90.67
CA GLN A 653 47.30 18.34 91.84
C GLN A 653 47.51 17.52 93.12
N GLU A 654 47.14 16.24 93.11
CA GLU A 654 47.40 15.29 94.20
C GLU A 654 48.89 15.13 94.47
N LEU A 655 49.71 14.94 93.43
CA LEU A 655 51.17 14.88 93.57
C LEU A 655 51.75 16.18 94.17
N ARG A 656 51.22 17.34 93.79
CA ARG A 656 51.59 18.64 94.40
C ARG A 656 51.13 18.75 95.85
N ALA A 657 49.97 18.21 96.20
CA ALA A 657 49.47 18.17 97.58
C ALA A 657 50.29 17.23 98.46
N LEU A 658 50.59 16.02 98.00
CA LEU A 658 51.44 15.03 98.67
C LEU A 658 52.87 15.56 98.87
N ARG A 659 53.45 16.24 97.87
CA ARG A 659 54.77 16.90 98.01
C ARG A 659 54.75 17.99 99.09
N ARG A 660 53.67 18.77 99.18
CA ARG A 660 53.51 19.80 100.23
C ARG A 660 53.38 19.17 101.61
N GLN A 661 52.55 18.14 101.75
CA GLN A 661 52.41 17.38 103.00
C GLN A 661 53.72 16.73 103.42
N LEU A 662 54.48 16.15 102.47
CA LEU A 662 55.81 15.61 102.74
C LEU A 662 56.77 16.70 103.23
N GLN A 663 56.77 17.88 102.62
CA GLN A 663 57.58 19.02 103.09
C GLN A 663 57.15 19.46 104.50
N GLU A 664 55.84 19.59 104.76
CA GLU A 664 55.33 19.96 106.09
C GLU A 664 55.70 18.92 107.16
N GLU A 665 55.67 17.62 106.84
CA GLU A 665 56.11 16.55 107.75
C GLU A 665 57.64 16.51 107.90
N GLN A 666 58.40 16.82 106.86
CA GLN A 666 59.86 17.01 106.96
C GLN A 666 60.21 18.21 107.84
N ASP A 667 59.50 19.33 107.71
CA ASP A 667 59.68 20.52 108.54
C ASP A 667 59.27 20.25 109.99
N ARG A 668 58.18 19.51 110.23
CA ARG A 668 57.79 19.01 111.56
C ARG A 668 58.85 18.09 112.16
N ASN A 669 59.39 17.14 111.37
CA ASN A 669 60.41 16.21 111.82
C ASN A 669 61.74 16.92 112.11
N ALA A 670 62.15 17.88 111.28
CA ALA A 670 63.30 18.75 111.52
C ALA A 670 63.13 19.57 112.81
N LYS A 671 61.94 20.12 113.05
CA LYS A 671 61.61 20.84 114.29
C LYS A 671 61.65 19.93 115.52
N LEU A 672 61.03 18.75 115.46
CA LEU A 672 61.09 17.74 116.54
C LEU A 672 62.52 17.24 116.76
N SER A 673 63.33 17.14 115.71
CA SER A 673 64.75 16.77 115.81
C SER A 673 65.57 17.89 116.47
N ALA A 674 65.28 19.16 116.19
CA ALA A 674 65.88 20.29 116.89
C ALA A 674 65.45 20.34 118.37
N ASP A 675 64.16 20.09 118.67
CA ASP A 675 63.66 19.98 120.05
C ASP A 675 64.31 18.79 120.79
N LEU A 676 64.50 17.64 120.13
CA LEU A 676 65.22 16.50 120.68
C LEU A 676 66.71 16.79 120.90
N GLN A 677 67.37 17.53 120.00
CA GLN A 677 68.75 17.99 120.19
C GLN A 677 68.84 18.98 121.36
N ALA A 678 67.87 19.88 121.54
CA ALA A 678 67.80 20.74 122.71
C ALA A 678 67.64 19.92 124.00
N MET A 679 66.76 18.91 124.01
CA MET A 679 66.57 18.01 125.15
C MET A 679 67.78 17.08 125.40
N GLN A 680 68.55 16.70 124.36
CA GLN A 680 69.83 16.00 124.51
C GLN A 680 70.92 16.94 125.04
N GLY A 681 70.96 18.21 124.61
CA GLY A 681 71.82 19.24 125.19
C GLY A 681 71.57 19.42 126.70
N VAL A 682 70.31 19.32 127.13
CA VAL A 682 69.91 19.32 128.55
C VAL A 682 70.28 18.02 129.29
N ARG A 683 70.41 16.87 128.61
CA ARG A 683 70.88 15.62 129.24
C ARG A 683 72.40 15.47 129.25
N ILE A 684 73.11 16.03 128.27
CA ILE A 684 74.58 15.94 128.17
C ILE A 684 75.27 16.84 129.22
N SER A 685 74.57 17.83 129.77
CA SER A 685 74.96 18.52 131.01
C SER A 685 74.82 17.66 132.28
N THR A 686 74.25 16.44 132.21
CA THR A 686 74.20 15.47 133.31
C THR A 686 74.32 13.99 132.84
N GLY A 687 75.53 13.57 132.46
CA GLY A 687 75.98 12.19 132.71
C GLY A 687 76.26 11.25 131.53
N ALA A 688 77.55 10.94 131.36
CA ALA A 688 78.14 9.64 131.00
C ALA A 688 77.78 8.91 129.67
N THR A 689 78.80 8.83 128.80
CA THR A 689 79.28 7.66 128.03
C THR A 689 78.44 6.36 128.02
N PHE A 690 78.20 5.80 126.82
CA PHE A 690 78.59 4.40 126.51
C PHE A 690 78.56 4.11 124.99
N ASP A 691 79.50 3.30 124.51
CA ASP A 691 79.49 2.71 123.16
C ASP A 691 78.35 1.68 122.99
N THR A 692 77.80 1.52 121.79
CA THR A 692 77.43 0.17 121.31
C THR A 692 77.44 0.05 119.78
N LYS A 693 78.09 -1.03 119.36
CA LYS A 693 78.23 -1.59 118.00
C LYS A 693 77.08 -2.57 117.74
N THR A 694 76.59 -2.69 116.50
CA THR A 694 75.79 -3.77 115.83
C THR A 694 74.94 -3.09 114.74
N ALA A 695 75.09 -3.28 113.41
CA ALA A 695 75.18 -4.46 112.53
C ALA A 695 73.81 -5.08 112.14
N VAL A 696 73.79 -5.72 110.95
CA VAL A 696 72.76 -6.66 110.42
C VAL A 696 71.57 -6.08 109.61
N GLU A 697 71.57 -6.44 108.31
CA GLU A 697 70.49 -6.92 107.39
C GLU A 697 69.07 -6.27 107.39
N GLY A 698 68.35 -6.21 106.27
CA GLY A 698 68.65 -6.70 104.91
C GLY A 698 67.45 -6.60 103.95
N HIS A 699 67.67 -7.06 102.70
CA HIS A 699 66.77 -7.10 101.53
C HIS A 699 66.38 -5.77 100.87
#